data_AF-A0A962E825-F1
#
_entry.id   AF-A0A962E825-F1
#
_cell.length_a   1.000
_cell.length_b   1.000
_cell.length_c   1.000
_cell.angle_alpha   90.00
_cell.angle_beta   90.00
_cell.angle_gamma   90.00
#
_symmetry.space_group_name_H-M   'P 1'
#
loop_
_entity.id
_entity.type
_entity.pdbx_description
1 polymer ?
#
loop_
_entity_poly.entity_id
_entity_poly.type
_entity_poly.pdbx_seq_one_letter_code
_entity_poly.pdbx_strand_id
1 'polypeptide(L)'
;MIRVPKLVALLLCLPALAWAQDDSAPGDTTMRPPMQFHGESPSLIEIARNPVPVALGMGQFQEDEVEELVELDEPGPEGVLPQSFVQTEAPKPLAAIAGTQFEGPGVGLSGFVMTGAPPDHTLAVGPNHIVAWVNSRYAVFDKNGTPLLPGNVATGNSLFVGVGNECETTNRGDPILQYDRLADRWILSQFAFGVSGGSPVAPYFQCFAVSTSGDPTGTYVRYSVQFSATSPSGFNDYGKLGIWPDAYYTSYVMFGGSPAGGNTGAALCASDRDKMLAGDPTATTLCTPVDFYASGSAFLPADLDGTTLPSDLTQGGIFMRVSSAQALRYLKLKPNFAAGTITFNNGFGGASGSFINLPVALQFACNGTGGTCVAQPGTTNQLDTLGSRLMYRLAFRNRGGVESMLVTHSVDPDGAGGRGAVVRWYEIRNPLGNPSDPVVANRPVIFQNGTYDPGSSGNRWMGSIAMDQFGNIMLGYSVVDSATGLKPSIGIAGRELNDPLNTLQTEIVALTGTGSQTGTLTRWGDYSTIQVDPVDDATFWYIGQYLSSDGTFNWRTRIVSYKFPGEPATLSIDDVSLAEGNSGTSNMVFTITRSHTDDVVTVQADSSNGSASSGSDYTPVVAQPVAFTAGGAATATVSVPILGDTVLEPDETLNLTLSNVVGATISDGTGVGTIVNDDSASIAINDVTLAEGNSGNTAFVFTVSLTGSVQGGFSVPFSTSNGSATQPSDYASNSGTLNFTGSA
;
A
#
# COMPACT_ATOMS: atom_id res chain seq x y z
N MET A 1 41.76 79.14 -18.20
CA MET A 1 41.32 78.64 -19.52
C MET A 1 42.21 77.45 -19.86
N ILE A 2 41.79 76.23 -20.10
CA ILE A 2 40.50 75.60 -20.38
C ILE A 2 40.61 74.16 -19.82
N ARG A 3 39.55 73.69 -19.17
CA ARG A 3 39.38 72.30 -18.72
C ARG A 3 39.08 71.42 -19.93
N VAL A 4 39.70 70.24 -19.99
CA VAL A 4 39.29 69.12 -20.85
C VAL A 4 38.87 67.97 -19.91
N PRO A 5 37.70 67.33 -20.10
CA PRO A 5 37.10 66.46 -19.11
C PRO A 5 37.69 65.04 -19.15
N LYS A 6 37.79 64.42 -17.97
CA LYS A 6 38.09 63.00 -17.81
C LYS A 6 36.85 62.18 -18.13
N LEU A 7 37.02 61.20 -19.02
CA LEU A 7 36.07 60.15 -19.33
C LEU A 7 35.79 59.34 -18.06
N VAL A 8 34.51 59.19 -17.73
CA VAL A 8 34.02 58.32 -16.66
C VAL A 8 34.00 56.89 -17.18
N ALA A 9 34.83 56.02 -16.60
CA ALA A 9 34.68 54.57 -16.74
C ALA A 9 33.69 54.10 -15.67
N LEU A 10 32.51 53.69 -16.12
CA LEU A 10 31.46 53.09 -15.31
C LEU A 10 31.91 51.67 -14.93
N LEU A 11 32.43 51.52 -13.71
CA LEU A 11 32.70 50.21 -13.12
C LEU A 11 31.33 49.58 -12.77
N LEU A 12 30.85 48.68 -13.62
CA LEU A 12 29.68 47.86 -13.34
C LEU A 12 30.00 46.96 -12.14
N CYS A 13 29.35 47.26 -11.02
CA CYS A 13 29.34 46.46 -9.81
C CYS A 13 28.54 45.17 -10.10
N LEU A 14 29.23 44.07 -10.38
CA LEU A 14 28.65 42.73 -10.26
C LEU A 14 28.47 42.45 -8.75
N PRO A 15 27.29 42.07 -8.26
CA PRO A 15 27.19 41.59 -6.89
C PRO A 15 27.86 40.22 -6.84
N ALA A 16 29.00 40.13 -6.17
CA ALA A 16 29.44 38.87 -5.62
C ALA A 16 28.36 38.42 -4.62
N LEU A 17 27.61 37.37 -4.95
CA LEU A 17 26.82 36.65 -3.95
C LEU A 17 27.81 36.08 -2.95
N ALA A 18 27.95 36.77 -1.81
CA ALA A 18 28.59 36.23 -0.64
C ALA A 18 27.81 34.97 -0.23
N TRP A 19 28.48 33.84 -0.23
CA TRP A 19 27.98 32.60 0.35
C TRP A 19 27.77 32.85 1.85
N ALA A 20 26.52 32.71 2.32
CA ALA A 20 26.21 32.80 3.74
C ALA A 20 26.90 31.63 4.46
N GLN A 21 27.98 31.95 5.16
CA GLN A 21 28.60 31.11 6.14
C GLN A 21 27.74 31.18 7.41
N ASP A 22 27.04 30.08 7.68
CA ASP A 22 26.49 29.59 8.95
C ASP A 22 26.40 30.59 10.14
N ASP A 23 25.24 31.25 10.31
CA ASP A 23 24.82 31.87 11.58
C ASP A 23 24.17 30.79 12.49
N SER A 24 24.88 29.69 12.76
CA SER A 24 24.40 28.67 13.69
C SER A 24 24.58 29.13 15.14
N ALA A 25 23.51 29.06 15.93
CA ALA A 25 23.62 29.18 17.38
C ALA A 25 24.52 28.05 17.90
N PRO A 26 25.30 28.24 18.99
CA PRO A 26 26.17 27.19 19.52
C PRO A 26 25.38 25.90 19.80
N GLY A 27 25.66 24.83 19.04
CA GLY A 27 25.01 23.52 19.18
C GLY A 27 23.97 23.15 18.13
N ASP A 28 23.67 24.01 17.14
CA ASP A 28 22.83 23.65 15.99
C ASP A 28 23.65 22.92 14.91
N THR A 29 23.35 21.64 14.67
CA THR A 29 24.00 20.81 13.65
C THR A 29 23.19 20.72 12.34
N THR A 30 22.13 21.51 12.21
CA THR A 30 21.24 21.49 11.04
C THR A 30 21.91 22.14 9.84
N MET A 31 22.05 21.39 8.75
CA MET A 31 22.44 21.91 7.44
C MET A 31 21.22 22.46 6.70
N ARG A 32 21.40 23.59 6.01
CA ARG A 32 20.36 24.28 5.24
C ARG A 32 20.83 24.47 3.80
N PRO A 33 20.90 23.39 3.00
CA PRO A 33 21.33 23.51 1.62
C PRO A 33 20.41 24.47 0.86
N PRO A 34 20.95 25.40 0.05
CA PRO A 34 20.14 26.33 -0.72
C PRO A 34 19.16 25.59 -1.63
N MET A 35 17.87 25.87 -1.47
CA MET A 35 16.80 25.36 -2.33
C MET A 35 16.29 26.49 -3.22
N GLN A 36 16.18 26.23 -4.51
CA GLN A 36 15.68 27.20 -5.48
C GLN A 36 14.48 26.63 -6.22
N PHE A 37 13.41 27.42 -6.34
CA PHE A 37 12.24 27.15 -7.17
C PHE A 37 12.43 27.68 -8.59
N HIS A 38 11.98 26.90 -9.58
CA HIS A 38 12.18 27.18 -11.00
C HIS A 38 10.88 27.21 -11.81
N GLY A 39 9.75 27.39 -11.15
CA GLY A 39 8.45 27.42 -11.81
C GLY A 39 7.99 26.06 -12.33
N GLU A 40 6.86 26.12 -13.03
CA GLU A 40 6.22 24.97 -13.66
C GLU A 40 6.87 24.63 -15.01
N SER A 41 7.05 23.35 -15.28
CA SER A 41 7.52 22.83 -16.57
C SER A 41 6.41 22.89 -17.63
N PRO A 42 6.74 22.84 -18.93
CA PRO A 42 5.80 22.34 -19.92
C PRO A 42 5.32 20.93 -19.55
N SER A 43 4.21 20.48 -20.15
CA SER A 43 3.72 19.13 -19.89
C SER A 43 4.74 18.07 -20.32
N LEU A 44 4.80 16.92 -19.64
CA LEU A 44 5.72 15.85 -20.04
C LEU A 44 5.46 15.36 -21.47
N ILE A 45 4.20 15.36 -21.91
CA ILE A 45 3.87 15.02 -23.30
C ILE A 45 4.52 16.01 -24.29
N GLU A 46 4.58 17.30 -23.96
CA GLU A 46 5.22 18.33 -24.79
C GLU A 46 6.74 18.23 -24.76
N ILE A 47 7.31 18.00 -23.57
CA ILE A 47 8.75 17.78 -23.37
C ILE A 47 9.21 16.56 -24.20
N ALA A 48 8.45 15.46 -24.17
CA ALA A 48 8.77 14.25 -24.91
C ALA A 48 8.66 14.43 -26.45
N ARG A 49 7.77 15.31 -26.95
CA ARG A 49 7.68 15.63 -28.40
C ARG A 49 8.86 16.46 -28.90
N ASN A 50 9.42 17.29 -28.04
CA ASN A 50 10.50 18.21 -28.37
C ASN A 50 11.74 17.91 -27.53
N PRO A 51 12.35 16.71 -27.70
CA PRO A 51 13.46 16.30 -26.86
C PRO A 51 14.61 17.29 -27.02
N VAL A 52 15.04 17.89 -25.90
CA VAL A 52 16.20 18.78 -25.91
C VAL A 52 17.44 17.96 -26.26
N PRO A 53 18.30 18.42 -27.19
CA PRO A 53 19.57 17.78 -27.48
C PRO A 53 20.49 17.91 -26.28
N VAL A 54 20.40 16.97 -25.35
CA VAL A 54 21.30 16.91 -24.21
C VAL A 54 22.57 16.21 -24.68
N ALA A 55 23.73 16.80 -24.40
CA ALA A 55 24.98 16.09 -24.54
C ALA A 55 24.89 14.84 -23.65
N LEU A 56 24.69 13.67 -24.26
CA LEU A 56 25.00 12.40 -23.61
C LEU A 56 26.44 12.59 -23.13
N GLY A 57 26.63 12.77 -21.82
CA GLY A 57 27.91 13.10 -21.23
C GLY A 57 28.88 11.93 -21.35
N MET A 58 29.32 11.67 -22.58
CA MET A 58 30.30 10.76 -23.15
C MET A 58 30.49 9.39 -22.47
N GLY A 59 30.18 8.33 -23.20
CA GLY A 59 30.58 6.95 -22.90
C GLY A 59 29.56 6.17 -22.08
N GLN A 60 29.50 4.86 -22.30
CA GLN A 60 28.90 3.93 -21.35
C GLN A 60 29.59 4.14 -20.00
N PHE A 61 28.94 4.82 -19.06
CA PHE A 61 29.50 5.03 -17.72
C PHE A 61 29.26 3.76 -16.89
N GLN A 62 30.33 3.26 -16.27
CA GLN A 62 30.30 2.18 -15.30
C GLN A 62 30.58 2.84 -13.95
N GLU A 63 29.66 2.70 -13.01
CA GLU A 63 29.69 3.40 -11.71
C GLU A 63 30.76 2.89 -10.72
N ASP A 64 31.60 1.95 -11.15
CA ASP A 64 32.42 1.09 -10.29
C ASP A 64 33.58 1.75 -9.51
N GLU A 65 33.82 3.07 -9.58
CA GLU A 65 35.02 3.68 -8.98
C GLU A 65 34.81 4.53 -7.70
N VAL A 66 33.58 4.74 -7.22
CA VAL A 66 33.32 5.64 -6.05
C VAL A 66 32.66 4.94 -4.86
N GLU A 67 32.06 3.76 -5.04
CA GLU A 67 31.05 3.24 -4.10
C GLU A 67 31.40 1.94 -3.34
N GLU A 68 32.69 1.62 -3.15
CA GLU A 68 33.06 0.51 -2.26
C GLU A 68 32.83 0.93 -0.78
N LEU A 69 31.57 0.84 -0.37
CA LEU A 69 31.10 1.12 0.99
C LEU A 69 31.40 -0.09 1.88
N VAL A 70 32.66 -0.22 2.30
CA VAL A 70 33.03 -1.16 3.35
C VAL A 70 32.73 -0.51 4.70
N GLU A 71 31.70 -0.99 5.39
CA GLU A 71 31.49 -0.65 6.80
C GLU A 71 32.73 -1.18 7.57
N LEU A 72 33.50 -0.29 8.18
CA LEU A 72 34.56 -0.72 9.09
C LEU A 72 33.91 -1.39 10.30
N ASP A 73 34.50 -2.48 10.79
CA ASP A 73 34.00 -3.23 11.94
C ASP A 73 33.75 -2.27 13.12
N GLU A 74 32.47 -2.08 13.49
CA GLU A 74 32.14 -1.46 14.75
C GLU A 74 32.32 -2.50 15.87
N PRO A 75 32.86 -2.12 17.04
CA PRO A 75 32.96 -3.03 18.17
C PRO A 75 31.56 -3.49 18.60
N GLY A 76 31.18 -4.70 18.17
CA GLY A 76 29.91 -5.35 18.49
C GLY A 76 29.95 -6.07 19.85
N PRO A 77 28.79 -6.46 20.40
CA PRO A 77 28.73 -7.27 21.61
C PRO A 77 29.44 -8.62 21.41
N GLU A 78 30.25 -9.03 22.37
CA GLU A 78 30.89 -10.35 22.43
C GLU A 78 29.82 -11.44 22.64
N GLY A 79 29.17 -11.89 21.56
CA GLY A 79 28.19 -12.97 21.61
C GLY A 79 27.63 -13.31 20.23
N VAL A 80 27.67 -14.60 19.86
CA VAL A 80 27.02 -15.12 18.66
C VAL A 80 25.52 -15.15 18.93
N LEU A 81 24.75 -14.26 18.32
CA LEU A 81 23.30 -14.44 18.23
C LEU A 81 23.05 -15.69 17.38
N PRO A 82 22.15 -16.62 17.78
CA PRO A 82 21.84 -17.77 16.94
C PRO A 82 21.37 -17.28 15.57
N GLN A 83 21.94 -17.84 14.50
CA GLN A 83 21.57 -17.47 13.14
C GLN A 83 20.04 -17.52 12.97
N SER A 84 19.52 -16.56 12.21
CA SER A 84 18.13 -16.58 11.79
C SER A 84 17.82 -17.87 11.06
N PHE A 85 16.60 -18.37 11.27
CA PHE A 85 16.04 -19.48 10.52
C PHE A 85 16.23 -19.26 9.00
N VAL A 86 17.02 -20.15 8.37
CA VAL A 86 17.14 -20.24 6.91
C VAL A 86 16.03 -21.15 6.41
N GLN A 87 15.14 -20.57 5.60
CA GLN A 87 14.02 -21.28 5.02
C GLN A 87 14.45 -21.96 3.72
N THR A 88 14.74 -23.26 3.79
CA THR A 88 15.14 -24.07 2.63
C THR A 88 13.97 -24.74 1.91
N GLU A 89 12.78 -24.74 2.51
CA GLU A 89 11.57 -25.32 1.93
C GLU A 89 10.38 -24.38 2.11
N ALA A 90 9.50 -24.33 1.12
CA ALA A 90 8.27 -23.57 1.19
C ALA A 90 7.13 -24.44 1.75
N PRO A 91 6.32 -23.93 2.70
CA PRO A 91 5.25 -24.70 3.33
C PRO A 91 4.07 -24.96 2.38
N LYS A 92 3.89 -24.12 1.36
CA LYS A 92 2.82 -24.22 0.36
C LYS A 92 3.17 -23.44 -0.93
N PRO A 93 2.50 -23.74 -2.06
CA PRO A 93 2.62 -22.96 -3.30
C PRO A 93 2.28 -21.48 -3.10
N LEU A 94 2.83 -20.61 -3.96
CA LEU A 94 2.45 -19.20 -3.97
C LEU A 94 0.98 -19.04 -4.38
N ALA A 95 0.17 -18.49 -3.48
CA ALA A 95 -1.24 -18.21 -3.67
C ALA A 95 -1.47 -16.98 -4.55
N ALA A 96 -0.52 -16.04 -4.57
CA ALA A 96 -0.63 -14.83 -5.37
C ALA A 96 -0.74 -15.15 -6.87
N ILE A 97 -1.72 -14.53 -7.51
CA ILE A 97 -2.04 -14.70 -8.92
C ILE A 97 -1.29 -13.64 -9.72
N ALA A 98 -0.64 -14.05 -10.81
CA ALA A 98 0.03 -13.14 -11.73
C ALA A 98 -0.99 -12.25 -12.45
N GLY A 99 -0.71 -10.95 -12.49
CA GLY A 99 -1.43 -9.96 -13.27
C GLY A 99 -0.70 -9.60 -14.57
N THR A 100 -0.76 -8.32 -14.92
CA THR A 100 -0.09 -7.75 -16.09
C THR A 100 1.43 -7.78 -15.95
N GLN A 101 2.13 -8.00 -17.06
CA GLN A 101 3.57 -7.82 -17.17
C GLN A 101 3.99 -7.23 -18.51
N PHE A 102 5.01 -6.38 -18.52
CA PHE A 102 5.50 -5.68 -19.71
C PHE A 102 6.96 -5.20 -19.55
N GLU A 103 7.59 -4.79 -20.66
CA GLU A 103 8.97 -4.26 -20.63
C GLU A 103 8.99 -2.89 -19.94
N GLY A 104 9.87 -2.73 -18.95
CA GLY A 104 10.21 -1.43 -18.37
C GLY A 104 11.30 -0.71 -19.19
N PRO A 105 11.74 0.48 -18.76
CA PRO A 105 12.86 1.18 -19.40
C PRO A 105 14.13 0.32 -19.40
N GLY A 106 14.68 0.09 -20.58
CA GLY A 106 15.84 -0.76 -20.85
C GLY A 106 15.90 -1.14 -22.32
N VAL A 107 16.89 -1.93 -22.74
CA VAL A 107 17.10 -2.27 -24.18
C VAL A 107 15.88 -2.90 -24.86
N GLY A 108 15.00 -3.54 -24.09
CA GLY A 108 13.77 -4.13 -24.61
C GLY A 108 12.68 -3.14 -25.00
N LEU A 109 12.71 -1.91 -24.47
CA LEU A 109 11.70 -0.88 -24.73
C LEU A 109 12.09 -0.03 -25.93
N SER A 110 11.23 0.00 -26.95
CA SER A 110 11.47 0.79 -28.16
C SER A 110 11.64 2.28 -27.81
N GLY A 111 12.69 2.91 -28.33
CA GLY A 111 13.07 4.30 -28.03
C GLY A 111 14.11 4.44 -26.93
N PHE A 112 14.33 3.41 -26.11
CA PHE A 112 15.35 3.42 -25.07
C PHE A 112 16.76 3.40 -25.67
N VAL A 113 17.63 4.23 -25.11
CA VAL A 113 19.06 4.27 -25.42
C VAL A 113 19.81 4.16 -24.12
N MET A 114 20.67 3.15 -24.03
CA MET A 114 21.44 2.88 -22.82
C MET A 114 22.62 3.82 -22.71
N THR A 115 22.78 4.37 -21.51
CA THR A 115 23.78 5.40 -21.20
C THR A 115 24.70 5.02 -20.05
N GLY A 116 24.36 3.98 -19.27
CA GLY A 116 25.12 3.57 -18.10
C GLY A 116 24.78 2.15 -17.67
N ALA A 117 25.62 1.64 -16.77
CA ALA A 117 25.40 0.43 -16.00
C ALA A 117 25.99 0.62 -14.59
N PRO A 118 25.40 -0.01 -13.56
CA PRO A 118 24.23 -0.89 -13.62
C PRO A 118 22.90 -0.14 -13.87
N PRO A 119 21.76 -0.82 -14.08
CA PRO A 119 20.44 -0.19 -14.07
C PRO A 119 19.94 0.13 -12.65
N ASP A 120 19.68 1.40 -12.42
CA ASP A 120 19.12 1.95 -11.19
C ASP A 120 17.61 2.07 -11.37
N HIS A 121 16.93 0.93 -11.22
CA HIS A 121 15.55 0.80 -11.65
C HIS A 121 14.58 1.02 -10.51
N THR A 122 13.79 2.07 -10.63
CA THR A 122 12.71 2.41 -9.68
C THR A 122 11.37 2.53 -10.40
N LEU A 123 10.29 2.25 -9.68
CA LEU A 123 8.93 2.54 -10.11
C LEU A 123 8.11 3.14 -8.98
N ALA A 124 7.08 3.88 -9.35
CA ALA A 124 5.97 4.21 -8.47
C ALA A 124 4.64 3.99 -9.17
N VAL A 125 3.61 3.78 -8.36
CA VAL A 125 2.29 3.35 -8.81
C VAL A 125 1.25 4.35 -8.32
N GLY A 126 0.60 5.02 -9.27
CA GLY A 126 -0.55 5.89 -9.02
C GLY A 126 -1.87 5.19 -9.38
N PRO A 127 -3.02 5.87 -9.27
CA PRO A 127 -4.32 5.26 -9.53
C PRO A 127 -4.48 4.74 -10.97
N ASN A 128 -3.98 5.51 -11.94
CA ASN A 128 -4.18 5.22 -13.37
C ASN A 128 -2.89 4.86 -14.11
N HIS A 129 -1.73 5.09 -13.49
CA HIS A 129 -0.45 5.07 -14.17
C HIS A 129 0.63 4.36 -13.37
N ILE A 130 1.65 3.91 -14.08
CA ILE A 130 2.92 3.46 -13.52
C ILE A 130 4.01 4.32 -14.14
N VAL A 131 4.85 4.92 -13.30
CA VAL A 131 6.03 5.65 -13.74
C VAL A 131 7.24 4.84 -13.35
N ALA A 132 8.12 4.56 -14.32
CA ALA A 132 9.39 3.89 -14.08
C ALA A 132 10.53 4.76 -14.59
N TRP A 133 11.59 4.86 -13.80
CA TRP A 133 12.81 5.59 -14.17
C TRP A 133 14.01 4.68 -13.94
N VAL A 134 14.82 4.54 -14.97
CA VAL A 134 16.06 3.76 -14.95
C VAL A 134 17.21 4.63 -15.47
N ASN A 135 18.15 4.93 -14.57
CA ASN A 135 19.27 5.87 -14.76
C ASN A 135 18.80 7.17 -15.43
N SER A 136 19.12 7.35 -16.70
CA SER A 136 18.97 8.61 -17.43
C SER A 136 17.66 8.73 -18.22
N ARG A 137 16.72 7.78 -18.03
CA ARG A 137 15.48 7.68 -18.81
C ARG A 137 14.29 7.25 -17.96
N TYR A 138 13.13 7.85 -18.19
CA TYR A 138 11.86 7.41 -17.59
C TYR A 138 10.81 7.12 -18.66
N ALA A 139 9.81 6.34 -18.25
CA ALA A 139 8.60 6.05 -19.02
C ALA A 139 7.37 6.18 -18.12
N VAL A 140 6.25 6.55 -18.75
CA VAL A 140 4.92 6.57 -18.13
C VAL A 140 4.06 5.55 -18.86
N PHE A 141 3.44 4.65 -18.11
CA PHE A 141 2.56 3.62 -18.62
C PHE A 141 1.15 3.77 -18.06
N ASP A 142 0.14 3.33 -18.80
CA ASP A 142 -1.12 2.92 -18.21
C ASP A 142 -0.94 1.60 -17.41
N LYS A 143 -1.98 1.16 -16.69
CA LYS A 143 -1.96 -0.10 -15.91
C LYS A 143 -1.90 -1.38 -16.78
N ASN A 144 -2.12 -1.26 -18.10
CA ASN A 144 -1.99 -2.37 -19.04
C ASN A 144 -0.58 -2.48 -19.63
N GLY A 145 0.32 -1.54 -19.32
CA GLY A 145 1.68 -1.51 -19.82
C GLY A 145 1.86 -0.77 -21.14
N THR A 146 0.88 0.02 -21.57
CA THR A 146 0.99 0.86 -22.76
C THR A 146 1.80 2.12 -22.44
N PRO A 147 2.92 2.40 -23.13
CA PRO A 147 3.64 3.65 -22.95
C PRO A 147 2.80 4.85 -23.42
N LEU A 148 2.76 5.91 -22.62
CA LEU A 148 1.94 7.10 -22.88
C LEU A 148 2.75 8.29 -23.42
N LEU A 149 4.07 8.25 -23.31
CA LEU A 149 4.94 9.29 -23.84
C LEU A 149 5.27 9.04 -25.33
N PRO A 150 5.33 10.09 -26.17
CA PRO A 150 5.89 10.02 -27.51
C PRO A 150 7.28 9.41 -27.50
N GLY A 151 7.52 8.40 -28.34
CA GLY A 151 8.78 7.65 -28.35
C GLY A 151 8.94 6.66 -27.18
N ASN A 152 7.89 6.45 -26.39
CA ASN A 152 7.76 5.54 -25.23
C ASN A 152 8.61 5.88 -23.99
N VAL A 153 9.68 6.64 -24.16
CA VAL A 153 10.60 7.04 -23.09
C VAL A 153 11.01 8.51 -23.28
N ALA A 154 11.36 9.16 -22.17
CA ALA A 154 11.91 10.50 -22.17
C ALA A 154 13.24 10.56 -21.40
N THR A 155 14.04 11.57 -21.71
CA THR A 155 15.33 11.85 -21.07
C THR A 155 15.11 12.41 -19.66
N GLY A 156 15.79 11.89 -18.64
CA GLY A 156 15.61 12.27 -17.24
C GLY A 156 15.65 13.78 -16.98
N ASN A 157 16.75 14.44 -17.36
CA ASN A 157 16.93 15.88 -17.20
C ASN A 157 16.00 16.76 -18.05
N SER A 158 15.22 16.19 -18.99
CA SER A 158 14.28 16.96 -19.81
C SER A 158 13.18 17.64 -18.98
N LEU A 159 12.89 17.11 -17.78
CA LEU A 159 12.02 17.75 -16.78
C LEU A 159 12.54 19.13 -16.36
N PHE A 160 13.86 19.33 -16.36
CA PHE A 160 14.54 20.50 -15.82
C PHE A 160 14.98 21.49 -16.91
N VAL A 161 14.43 21.39 -18.12
CA VAL A 161 14.72 22.35 -19.20
C VAL A 161 14.27 23.76 -18.81
N GLY A 162 15.12 24.76 -19.06
CA GLY A 162 14.91 26.16 -18.70
C GLY A 162 15.24 26.52 -17.25
N VAL A 163 15.81 25.59 -16.47
CA VAL A 163 16.23 25.83 -15.06
C VAL A 163 17.55 26.60 -14.98
N GLY A 164 18.44 26.47 -15.98
CA GLY A 164 19.68 27.24 -16.11
C GLY A 164 20.87 26.75 -15.28
N ASN A 165 20.81 25.53 -14.73
CA ASN A 165 21.91 24.91 -13.97
C ASN A 165 22.19 23.45 -14.40
N GLU A 166 22.94 22.70 -13.59
CA GLU A 166 23.35 21.32 -13.84
C GLU A 166 22.16 20.36 -13.95
N CYS A 167 21.03 20.65 -13.28
CA CYS A 167 19.80 19.87 -13.42
C CYS A 167 19.29 19.86 -14.86
N GLU A 168 19.49 20.96 -15.60
CA GLU A 168 19.14 21.06 -17.01
C GLU A 168 20.22 20.45 -17.91
N THR A 169 21.49 20.70 -17.61
CA THR A 169 22.59 20.48 -18.56
C THR A 169 23.26 19.12 -18.44
N THR A 170 22.95 18.36 -17.38
CA THR A 170 23.54 17.05 -17.10
C THR A 170 22.45 16.01 -16.84
N ASN A 171 22.72 14.75 -17.18
CA ASN A 171 21.76 13.65 -17.03
C ASN A 171 22.50 12.37 -16.65
N ARG A 172 22.95 12.32 -15.40
CA ARG A 172 23.96 11.34 -14.95
C ARG A 172 23.49 10.45 -13.81
N GLY A 173 22.37 10.73 -13.18
CA GLY A 173 22.21 10.31 -11.79
C GLY A 173 21.10 9.35 -11.45
N ASP A 174 21.26 8.84 -10.24
CA ASP A 174 20.39 7.96 -9.45
C ASP A 174 18.97 8.48 -9.36
N PRO A 175 18.07 7.96 -10.19
CA PRO A 175 16.71 8.38 -10.13
C PRO A 175 16.02 7.71 -8.95
N ILE A 176 15.27 8.51 -8.19
CA ILE A 176 14.32 8.00 -7.22
C ILE A 176 13.00 8.72 -7.41
N LEU A 177 11.90 7.96 -7.47
CA LEU A 177 10.58 8.52 -7.67
C LEU A 177 9.54 7.83 -6.78
N GLN A 178 8.54 8.58 -6.37
CA GLN A 178 7.45 8.12 -5.52
C GLN A 178 6.12 8.74 -5.93
N TYR A 179 5.04 8.07 -5.56
CA TYR A 179 3.69 8.59 -5.70
C TYR A 179 3.13 8.94 -4.32
N ASP A 180 2.89 10.23 -4.10
CA ASP A 180 2.25 10.75 -2.90
C ASP A 180 0.75 10.46 -2.94
N ARG A 181 0.40 9.35 -2.31
CA ARG A 181 -0.98 8.87 -2.18
C ARG A 181 -1.86 9.82 -1.36
N LEU A 182 -1.28 10.65 -0.49
CA LEU A 182 -2.01 11.61 0.33
C LEU A 182 -2.34 12.90 -0.44
N ALA A 183 -1.54 13.27 -1.45
CA ALA A 183 -1.72 14.47 -2.24
C ALA A 183 -2.17 14.22 -3.70
N ASP A 184 -2.22 12.97 -4.15
CA ASP A 184 -2.43 12.61 -5.57
C ASP A 184 -1.36 13.26 -6.46
N ARG A 185 -0.06 13.06 -6.13
CA ARG A 185 1.08 13.71 -6.80
C ARG A 185 2.28 12.79 -7.01
N TRP A 186 3.03 13.05 -8.07
CA TRP A 186 4.27 12.34 -8.39
C TRP A 186 5.47 13.17 -7.98
N ILE A 187 6.43 12.56 -7.29
CA ILE A 187 7.71 13.19 -6.92
C ILE A 187 8.82 12.44 -7.61
N LEU A 188 9.58 13.16 -8.41
CA LEU A 188 10.62 12.66 -9.29
C LEU A 188 11.92 13.38 -8.94
N SER A 189 13.01 12.65 -8.72
CA SER A 189 14.28 13.28 -8.38
C SER A 189 15.51 12.53 -8.88
N GLN A 190 16.58 13.26 -9.12
CA GLN A 190 17.91 12.76 -9.48
C GLN A 190 18.97 13.76 -9.00
N PHE A 191 20.21 13.32 -8.82
CA PHE A 191 21.32 14.25 -8.66
C PHE A 191 21.79 14.82 -10.00
N ALA A 192 22.53 15.93 -9.96
CA ALA A 192 23.15 16.55 -11.12
C ALA A 192 24.49 17.20 -10.78
N PHE A 193 25.48 17.04 -11.67
CA PHE A 193 26.85 17.54 -11.49
C PHE A 193 27.66 17.57 -12.79
N GLY A 194 28.71 18.39 -12.81
CA GLY A 194 29.76 18.34 -13.83
C GLY A 194 30.77 17.21 -13.56
N VAL A 195 31.64 16.89 -14.53
CA VAL A 195 32.73 15.91 -14.33
C VAL A 195 34.08 16.48 -14.70
N SER A 196 35.13 16.07 -13.98
CA SER A 196 36.53 16.34 -14.32
C SER A 196 37.35 15.06 -14.15
N GLY A 197 37.90 14.54 -15.25
CA GLY A 197 38.66 13.28 -15.22
C GLY A 197 37.82 12.04 -14.87
N GLY A 198 36.51 12.08 -15.11
CA GLY A 198 35.57 11.00 -14.76
C GLY A 198 34.88 11.18 -13.41
N SER A 199 35.48 11.94 -12.49
CA SER A 199 34.92 12.17 -11.15
C SER A 199 33.91 13.32 -11.10
N PRO A 200 32.85 13.25 -10.26
CA PRO A 200 31.91 14.35 -10.04
C PRO A 200 32.61 15.62 -9.56
N VAL A 201 32.21 16.80 -10.05
CA VAL A 201 32.68 18.11 -9.59
C VAL A 201 31.50 19.01 -9.23
N ALA A 202 31.70 19.82 -8.19
CA ALA A 202 30.73 20.79 -7.72
C ALA A 202 30.48 21.88 -8.79
N PRO A 203 29.30 22.53 -8.79
CA PRO A 203 28.22 22.40 -7.81
C PRO A 203 27.47 21.06 -7.92
N TYR A 204 27.13 20.49 -6.77
CA TYR A 204 26.33 19.27 -6.67
C TYR A 204 24.87 19.66 -6.42
N PHE A 205 23.95 19.11 -7.20
CA PHE A 205 22.53 19.38 -7.05
C PHE A 205 21.75 18.09 -6.80
N GLN A 206 20.73 18.17 -5.96
CA GLN A 206 19.57 17.30 -6.04
C GLN A 206 18.43 18.06 -6.75
N CYS A 207 17.91 17.50 -7.82
CA CYS A 207 16.84 18.07 -8.63
C CYS A 207 15.52 17.39 -8.28
N PHE A 208 14.49 18.15 -7.96
CA PHE A 208 13.14 17.64 -7.64
C PHE A 208 12.11 18.19 -8.62
N ALA A 209 11.25 17.32 -9.12
CA ALA A 209 10.06 17.66 -9.88
C ALA A 209 8.84 17.06 -9.18
N VAL A 210 7.87 17.90 -8.82
CA VAL A 210 6.60 17.48 -8.22
C VAL A 210 5.50 17.76 -9.22
N SER A 211 4.68 16.75 -9.57
CA SER A 211 3.60 16.96 -10.54
C SER A 211 2.59 17.99 -10.03
N THR A 212 1.83 18.61 -10.93
CA THR A 212 0.75 19.54 -10.57
C THR A 212 -0.60 18.85 -10.37
N SER A 213 -0.71 17.57 -10.79
CA SER A 213 -1.90 16.72 -10.67
C SER A 213 -1.54 15.23 -10.51
N GLY A 214 -2.53 14.37 -10.31
CA GLY A 214 -2.36 12.91 -10.34
C GLY A 214 -2.03 12.32 -11.73
N ASP A 215 -2.11 13.11 -12.80
CA ASP A 215 -1.66 12.72 -14.13
C ASP A 215 -0.15 13.00 -14.29
N PRO A 216 0.71 11.97 -14.36
CA PRO A 216 2.14 12.14 -14.53
C PRO A 216 2.51 12.65 -15.93
N THR A 217 1.61 12.66 -16.91
CA THR A 217 1.91 13.21 -18.25
C THR A 217 1.77 14.72 -18.32
N GLY A 218 1.25 15.34 -17.25
CA GLY A 218 1.04 16.77 -17.09
C GLY A 218 2.30 17.56 -16.75
N THR A 219 2.13 18.66 -16.04
CA THR A 219 3.20 19.61 -15.70
C THR A 219 3.78 19.34 -14.31
N TYR A 220 4.98 19.88 -14.06
CA TYR A 220 5.71 19.69 -12.80
C TYR A 220 6.26 21.01 -12.28
N VAL A 221 6.10 21.28 -10.98
CA VAL A 221 6.86 22.32 -10.29
C VAL A 221 8.24 21.81 -9.95
N ARG A 222 9.27 22.65 -10.14
CA ARG A 222 10.66 22.20 -10.12
C ARG A 222 11.48 22.94 -9.09
N TYR A 223 12.34 22.19 -8.43
CA TYR A 223 13.24 22.69 -7.41
C TYR A 223 14.64 22.10 -7.60
N SER A 224 15.67 22.85 -7.20
CA SER A 224 17.03 22.35 -7.08
C SER A 224 17.57 22.65 -5.69
N VAL A 225 18.13 21.65 -5.04
CA VAL A 225 18.81 21.76 -3.75
C VAL A 225 20.30 21.65 -4.00
N GLN A 226 21.08 22.67 -3.63
CA GLN A 226 22.51 22.71 -3.87
C GLN A 226 23.29 22.20 -2.65
N PHE A 227 24.14 21.20 -2.86
CA PHE A 227 25.13 20.75 -1.88
C PHE A 227 26.49 21.41 -2.16
N SER A 228 27.28 21.60 -1.09
CA SER A 228 28.57 22.28 -1.17
C SER A 228 29.70 21.30 -1.51
N ALA A 229 30.87 21.83 -1.89
CA ALA A 229 32.06 21.02 -2.15
C ALA A 229 32.78 20.54 -0.88
N THR A 230 32.34 20.97 0.30
CA THR A 230 33.07 20.76 1.57
C THR A 230 32.19 20.09 2.63
N SER A 231 32.78 19.14 3.35
CA SER A 231 32.18 18.49 4.53
C SER A 231 31.66 19.52 5.55
N PRO A 232 30.51 19.27 6.22
CA PRO A 232 29.70 18.04 6.19
C PRO A 232 28.74 17.91 4.99
N SER A 233 28.81 18.84 4.05
CA SER A 233 28.15 18.74 2.74
C SER A 233 29.10 18.11 1.71
N GLY A 234 28.61 17.81 0.52
CA GLY A 234 29.40 17.08 -0.48
C GLY A 234 28.55 16.60 -1.63
N PHE A 235 29.15 15.77 -2.47
CA PHE A 235 28.40 15.06 -3.50
C PHE A 235 27.40 14.09 -2.82
N ASN A 236 26.12 14.28 -3.14
CA ASN A 236 24.96 13.66 -2.52
C ASN A 236 24.52 12.41 -3.30
N ASP A 237 25.28 11.33 -3.18
CA ASP A 237 25.06 10.12 -3.96
C ASP A 237 24.07 9.14 -3.32
N TYR A 238 23.70 8.12 -4.08
CA TYR A 238 22.88 7.00 -3.63
C TYR A 238 21.56 7.44 -2.97
N GLY A 239 20.93 8.46 -3.57
CA GLY A 239 19.72 9.10 -3.05
C GLY A 239 18.57 8.10 -2.82
N LYS A 240 17.93 8.18 -1.66
CA LYS A 240 16.70 7.43 -1.37
C LYS A 240 15.61 8.39 -0.92
N LEU A 241 14.37 8.12 -1.29
CA LEU A 241 13.20 8.96 -1.05
C LEU A 241 12.11 8.14 -0.35
N GLY A 242 11.51 8.71 0.68
CA GLY A 242 10.33 8.20 1.34
C GLY A 242 9.36 9.34 1.63
N ILE A 243 8.07 9.08 1.47
CA ILE A 243 7.00 10.02 1.75
C ILE A 243 6.49 9.77 3.17
N TRP A 244 6.48 10.82 3.96
CA TRP A 244 5.82 10.86 5.27
C TRP A 244 4.81 12.02 5.27
N PRO A 245 3.79 12.03 6.15
CA PRO A 245 2.75 13.05 6.10
C PRO A 245 3.22 14.51 6.22
N ASP A 246 4.35 14.76 6.88
CA ASP A 246 4.85 16.12 7.17
C ASP A 246 6.00 16.59 6.27
N ALA A 247 6.69 15.69 5.54
CA ALA A 247 7.81 16.06 4.68
C ALA A 247 8.13 14.99 3.64
N TYR A 248 8.83 15.40 2.58
CA TYR A 248 9.55 14.48 1.71
C TYR A 248 10.93 14.21 2.31
N TYR A 249 11.15 12.97 2.74
CA TYR A 249 12.38 12.57 3.41
C TYR A 249 13.36 11.94 2.42
N THR A 250 14.58 12.44 2.43
CA THR A 250 15.66 11.88 1.60
C THR A 250 16.89 11.56 2.43
N SER A 251 17.65 10.58 1.95
CA SER A 251 18.98 10.29 2.49
C SER A 251 19.98 10.13 1.37
N TYR A 252 21.21 10.53 1.66
CA TYR A 252 22.34 10.48 0.73
C TYR A 252 23.55 9.89 1.41
N VAL A 253 24.37 9.19 0.64
CA VAL A 253 25.77 8.94 0.98
C VAL A 253 26.56 10.17 0.54
N MET A 254 27.41 10.71 1.42
CA MET A 254 28.07 11.99 1.19
C MET A 254 29.55 11.79 0.85
N PHE A 255 30.02 12.45 -0.21
CA PHE A 255 31.43 12.43 -0.62
C PHE A 255 32.01 13.84 -0.63
N GLY A 256 33.14 14.04 0.06
CA GLY A 256 33.74 15.36 0.23
C GLY A 256 34.65 15.76 -0.94
N GLY A 257 34.71 17.04 -1.28
CA GLY A 257 35.65 17.60 -2.27
C GLY A 257 35.01 17.96 -3.62
N SER A 258 35.84 18.53 -4.50
CA SER A 258 35.52 18.77 -5.92
C SER A 258 36.83 18.75 -6.74
N PRO A 259 37.15 17.67 -7.46
CA PRO A 259 36.31 16.48 -7.66
C PRO A 259 35.99 15.72 -6.35
N ALA A 260 34.84 15.06 -6.31
CA ALA A 260 34.40 14.26 -5.18
C ALA A 260 35.45 13.20 -4.85
N GLY A 261 35.87 13.15 -3.59
CA GLY A 261 36.82 12.20 -3.04
C GLY A 261 36.13 11.08 -2.28
N GLY A 262 36.69 10.69 -1.13
CA GLY A 262 36.14 9.60 -0.33
C GLY A 262 34.84 9.93 0.39
N ASN A 263 34.16 8.87 0.85
CA ASN A 263 32.96 8.94 1.67
C ASN A 263 33.22 9.68 3.00
N THR A 264 32.35 10.63 3.34
CA THR A 264 32.40 11.45 4.54
C THR A 264 31.22 11.22 5.51
N GLY A 265 30.37 10.24 5.24
CA GLY A 265 29.21 9.88 6.05
C GLY A 265 27.91 9.86 5.25
N ALA A 266 26.80 10.14 5.91
CA ALA A 266 25.49 10.29 5.28
C ALA A 266 24.87 11.66 5.61
N ALA A 267 23.90 12.09 4.80
CA ALA A 267 23.03 13.21 5.12
C ALA A 267 21.58 12.72 5.12
N LEU A 268 20.85 13.03 6.19
CA LEU A 268 19.40 12.79 6.29
C LEU A 268 18.69 14.12 6.16
N CYS A 269 17.74 14.20 5.25
CA CYS A 269 17.11 15.45 4.85
C CYS A 269 15.58 15.34 4.89
N ALA A 270 14.94 16.48 5.08
CA ALA A 270 13.50 16.66 4.95
C ALA A 270 13.24 17.93 4.13
N SER A 271 12.42 17.81 3.09
CA SER A 271 11.97 18.93 2.26
C SER A 271 10.52 19.28 2.59
N ASP A 272 10.21 20.57 2.62
CA ASP A 272 8.88 21.12 2.99
C ASP A 272 7.81 20.67 1.97
N ARG A 273 7.14 19.57 2.31
CA ARG A 273 6.18 18.88 1.43
C ARG A 273 5.03 19.79 1.03
N ASP A 274 4.42 20.48 1.99
CA ASP A 274 3.25 21.33 1.74
C ASP A 274 3.60 22.47 0.77
N LYS A 275 4.76 23.10 0.96
CA LYS A 275 5.23 24.15 0.05
C LYS A 275 5.64 23.63 -1.33
N MET A 276 6.30 22.48 -1.39
CA MET A 276 6.67 21.86 -2.66
C MET A 276 5.43 21.47 -3.48
N LEU A 277 4.40 20.92 -2.83
CA LEU A 277 3.11 20.61 -3.45
C LEU A 277 2.40 21.88 -3.97
N ALA A 278 2.52 22.98 -3.25
CA ALA A 278 1.93 24.27 -3.61
C ALA A 278 2.71 25.04 -4.70
N GLY A 279 3.91 24.59 -5.09
CA GLY A 279 4.77 25.36 -5.99
C GLY A 279 5.32 26.64 -5.35
N ASP A 280 5.51 26.66 -4.03
CA ASP A 280 5.93 27.85 -3.27
C ASP A 280 7.45 28.07 -3.41
N PRO A 281 7.91 29.28 -3.80
CA PRO A 281 9.33 29.61 -3.91
C PRO A 281 10.07 29.67 -2.57
N THR A 282 9.36 29.64 -1.44
CA THR A 282 9.90 29.62 -0.08
C THR A 282 9.98 28.21 0.51
N ALA A 283 9.75 27.17 -0.31
CA ALA A 283 10.06 25.80 0.04
C ALA A 283 11.53 25.69 0.46
N THR A 284 11.81 24.84 1.45
CA THR A 284 13.16 24.66 1.99
C THR A 284 13.45 23.19 2.24
N THR A 285 14.74 22.87 2.29
CA THR A 285 15.25 21.56 2.69
C THR A 285 16.13 21.73 3.90
N LEU A 286 15.90 20.92 4.93
CA LEU A 286 16.73 20.85 6.12
C LEU A 286 17.41 19.48 6.14
N CYS A 287 18.69 19.44 6.44
CA CYS A 287 19.46 18.21 6.55
C CYS A 287 20.23 18.12 7.88
N THR A 288 20.58 16.91 8.29
CA THR A 288 21.55 16.67 9.38
C THR A 288 22.62 15.70 8.86
N PRO A 289 23.91 16.00 9.06
CA PRO A 289 24.97 15.07 8.74
C PRO A 289 25.04 13.94 9.78
N VAL A 290 25.48 12.78 9.33
CA VAL A 290 25.66 11.58 10.13
C VAL A 290 27.05 11.03 9.82
N ASP A 291 28.02 11.40 10.65
CA ASP A 291 29.45 11.12 10.49
C ASP A 291 29.98 10.04 11.44
N PHE A 292 29.24 9.74 12.51
CA PHE A 292 29.62 8.76 13.54
C PHE A 292 29.50 7.30 13.11
N TYR A 293 28.96 7.03 11.92
CA TYR A 293 29.06 5.72 11.26
C TYR A 293 30.17 5.77 10.20
N ALA A 294 31.42 5.61 10.66
CA ALA A 294 32.60 5.69 9.80
C ALA A 294 32.46 4.78 8.56
N SER A 295 32.85 5.30 7.38
CA SER A 295 32.80 4.63 6.06
C SER A 295 31.43 4.48 5.39
N GLY A 296 30.38 5.07 5.97
CA GLY A 296 29.12 5.43 5.31
C GLY A 296 28.29 4.26 4.75
N SER A 297 27.24 3.89 5.48
CA SER A 297 26.19 3.01 4.97
C SER A 297 24.94 3.82 4.64
N ALA A 298 24.25 3.42 3.57
CA ALA A 298 23.01 4.05 3.13
C ALA A 298 21.90 3.89 4.18
N PHE A 299 21.15 4.98 4.40
CA PHE A 299 19.89 4.93 5.11
C PHE A 299 18.74 4.76 4.12
N LEU A 300 17.66 4.14 4.59
CA LEU A 300 16.39 4.11 3.89
C LEU A 300 15.39 4.96 4.68
N PRO A 301 14.83 6.04 4.10
CA PRO A 301 13.67 6.70 4.68
C PRO A 301 12.45 5.77 4.59
N ALA A 302 11.63 5.77 5.63
CA ALA A 302 10.35 5.08 5.61
C ALA A 302 9.42 5.74 4.59
N ASP A 303 8.70 4.93 3.83
CA ASP A 303 7.77 5.38 2.81
C ASP A 303 6.37 4.85 3.12
N LEU A 304 5.40 5.75 3.25
CA LEU A 304 4.02 5.43 3.61
C LEU A 304 3.27 4.76 2.44
N ASP A 305 2.96 3.49 2.61
CA ASP A 305 1.97 2.77 1.78
C ASP A 305 0.55 2.92 2.36
N GLY A 306 -0.42 2.99 1.45
CA GLY A 306 -1.83 3.23 1.78
C GLY A 306 -2.12 4.68 2.16
N THR A 307 -3.34 4.93 2.64
CA THR A 307 -3.81 6.26 3.06
C THR A 307 -4.03 6.37 4.57
N THR A 308 -3.92 5.27 5.29
CA THR A 308 -4.02 5.28 6.76
C THR A 308 -2.76 5.88 7.35
N LEU A 309 -2.91 7.02 8.03
CA LEU A 309 -1.79 7.77 8.59
C LEU A 309 -1.08 6.99 9.71
N PRO A 310 0.21 7.26 9.94
CA PRO A 310 0.89 6.81 11.16
C PRO A 310 0.16 7.29 12.43
N SER A 311 0.19 6.46 13.47
CA SER A 311 -0.53 6.66 14.75
C SER A 311 -0.04 7.87 15.55
N ASP A 312 1.21 8.28 15.35
CA ASP A 312 1.81 9.45 15.98
C ASP A 312 2.55 10.32 14.95
N LEU A 313 1.89 11.39 14.51
CA LEU A 313 2.45 12.37 13.57
C LEU A 313 3.43 13.36 14.21
N THR A 314 3.55 13.35 15.54
CA THR A 314 4.51 14.21 16.25
C THR A 314 5.93 13.68 16.12
N GLN A 315 6.07 12.37 15.95
CA GLN A 315 7.33 11.71 15.63
C GLN A 315 7.59 11.84 14.12
N GLY A 316 8.68 12.52 13.74
CA GLY A 316 9.02 12.74 12.34
C GLY A 316 9.39 11.45 11.60
N GLY A 317 9.77 11.58 10.33
CA GLY A 317 10.14 10.47 9.46
C GLY A 317 11.24 9.56 10.04
N ILE A 318 11.10 8.27 9.77
CA ILE A 318 12.01 7.21 10.22
C ILE A 318 13.08 6.96 9.15
N PHE A 319 14.32 6.78 9.57
CA PHE A 319 15.43 6.34 8.72
C PHE A 319 16.04 5.06 9.29
N MET A 320 16.17 4.01 8.48
CA MET A 320 16.74 2.73 8.90
C MET A 320 18.02 2.38 8.14
N ARG A 321 18.95 1.71 8.82
CA ARG A 321 20.11 1.05 8.23
C ARG A 321 20.36 -0.30 8.89
N VAL A 322 21.20 -1.09 8.23
CA VAL A 322 21.87 -2.24 8.85
C VAL A 322 23.19 -1.80 9.49
N SER A 323 23.67 -2.57 10.46
CA SER A 323 24.96 -2.36 11.12
C SER A 323 25.74 -3.67 11.20
N SER A 324 27.05 -3.56 10.97
CA SER A 324 28.05 -4.63 11.19
C SER A 324 28.03 -5.18 12.61
N ALA A 325 27.51 -4.41 13.59
CA ALA A 325 27.26 -4.85 14.95
C ALA A 325 26.01 -5.78 15.10
N GLN A 326 25.61 -6.48 14.03
CA GLN A 326 24.50 -7.43 14.01
C GLN A 326 23.17 -6.81 14.49
N ALA A 327 22.79 -5.66 13.93
CA ALA A 327 21.56 -4.97 14.29
C ALA A 327 20.96 -4.18 13.12
N LEU A 328 19.63 -4.05 13.12
CA LEU A 328 18.94 -2.97 12.42
C LEU A 328 18.88 -1.77 13.36
N ARG A 329 19.31 -0.61 12.86
CA ARG A 329 19.27 0.65 13.61
C ARG A 329 18.38 1.63 12.88
N TYR A 330 17.50 2.30 13.63
CA TYR A 330 16.70 3.36 13.04
C TYR A 330 16.61 4.59 13.93
N LEU A 331 16.53 5.75 13.29
CA LEU A 331 16.48 7.08 13.88
C LEU A 331 15.24 7.81 13.37
N LYS A 332 14.87 8.89 14.04
CA LYS A 332 13.78 9.77 13.64
C LYS A 332 14.30 11.18 13.40
N LEU A 333 13.80 11.79 12.32
CA LEU A 333 14.10 13.16 11.94
C LEU A 333 12.79 13.95 11.91
N LYS A 334 12.63 14.92 12.81
CA LYS A 334 11.50 15.84 12.81
C LYS A 334 11.96 17.24 12.36
N PRO A 335 11.54 17.72 11.18
CA PRO A 335 11.83 19.09 10.76
C PRO A 335 10.93 20.09 11.49
N ASN A 336 11.47 21.28 11.75
CA ASN A 336 10.71 22.48 12.04
C ASN A 336 11.08 23.51 10.97
N PHE A 337 10.35 23.52 9.86
CA PHE A 337 10.62 24.39 8.72
C PHE A 337 10.51 25.89 9.06
N ALA A 338 9.66 26.26 10.02
CA ALA A 338 9.50 27.65 10.45
C ALA A 338 10.71 28.15 11.25
N ALA A 339 11.26 27.32 12.14
CA ALA A 339 12.50 27.63 12.86
C ALA A 339 13.76 27.30 12.06
N GLY A 340 13.61 26.57 10.95
CA GLY A 340 14.71 26.03 10.16
C GLY A 340 15.54 24.99 10.91
N THR A 341 15.03 24.28 11.92
CA THR A 341 15.80 23.34 12.74
C THR A 341 15.35 21.90 12.55
N ILE A 342 16.21 20.95 12.88
CA ILE A 342 15.88 19.52 12.93
C ILE A 342 16.02 18.98 14.35
N THR A 343 15.06 18.15 14.76
CA THR A 343 15.25 17.21 15.87
C THR A 343 15.63 15.84 15.31
N PHE A 344 16.83 15.36 15.66
CA PHE A 344 17.38 14.10 15.16
C PHE A 344 17.81 13.20 16.31
N ASN A 345 17.01 12.18 16.63
CA ASN A 345 17.25 11.26 17.75
C ASN A 345 16.42 9.98 17.60
N ASN A 346 16.30 9.21 18.69
CA ASN A 346 15.53 7.98 18.73
C ASN A 346 13.99 8.17 18.68
N GLY A 347 13.48 9.41 18.69
CA GLY A 347 12.06 9.74 18.73
C GLY A 347 11.47 9.91 20.14
N PHE A 348 12.23 9.59 21.19
CA PHE A 348 11.74 9.51 22.57
C PHE A 348 12.55 10.39 23.53
N GLY A 349 13.04 11.54 23.04
CA GLY A 349 13.79 12.51 23.84
C GLY A 349 15.23 12.09 24.15
N GLY A 350 15.79 11.15 23.38
CA GLY A 350 17.21 10.80 23.47
C GLY A 350 18.14 11.91 22.98
N ALA A 351 19.44 11.74 23.22
CA ALA A 351 20.49 12.63 22.72
C ALA A 351 20.47 12.74 21.18
N SER A 352 21.02 13.82 20.63
CA SER A 352 21.17 13.97 19.18
C SER A 352 21.94 12.78 18.59
N GLY A 353 21.43 12.20 17.50
CA GLY A 353 22.01 11.02 16.87
C GLY A 353 21.77 9.69 17.60
N SER A 354 21.03 9.69 18.71
CA SER A 354 20.60 8.43 19.34
C SER A 354 19.65 7.65 18.43
N PHE A 355 19.70 6.32 18.51
CA PHE A 355 18.95 5.41 17.65
C PHE A 355 18.24 4.33 18.45
N ILE A 356 17.27 3.68 17.81
CA ILE A 356 16.67 2.44 18.29
C ILE A 356 17.43 1.28 17.67
N ASN A 357 17.84 0.33 18.52
CA ASN A 357 18.64 -0.83 18.12
C ASN A 357 17.79 -2.09 18.19
N LEU A 358 17.66 -2.78 17.06
CA LEU A 358 16.94 -4.06 16.93
C LEU A 358 17.97 -5.15 16.57
N PRO A 359 18.43 -5.98 17.54
CA PRO A 359 19.43 -7.00 17.28
C PRO A 359 18.97 -8.04 16.25
N VAL A 360 19.85 -8.39 15.31
CA VAL A 360 19.63 -9.43 14.29
C VAL A 360 20.90 -10.23 14.05
N ALA A 361 20.85 -11.56 14.16
CA ALA A 361 21.96 -12.39 13.73
C ALA A 361 22.15 -12.23 12.22
N LEU A 362 23.30 -11.74 11.78
CA LEU A 362 23.51 -11.32 10.40
C LEU A 362 24.91 -11.70 9.93
N GLN A 363 24.98 -12.17 8.69
CA GLN A 363 26.21 -12.21 7.93
C GLN A 363 25.94 -11.50 6.60
N PHE A 364 26.72 -10.45 6.29
CA PHE A 364 26.65 -9.81 4.99
C PHE A 364 26.92 -10.83 3.88
N ALA A 365 26.29 -10.64 2.73
CA ALA A 365 26.51 -11.48 1.55
C ALA A 365 28.01 -11.60 1.22
N CYS A 366 28.36 -12.57 0.39
CA CYS A 366 29.71 -12.81 -0.10
C CYS A 366 30.71 -13.06 1.04
N ASN A 367 30.35 -13.96 1.96
CA ASN A 367 31.15 -14.34 3.11
C ASN A 367 31.57 -13.11 3.96
N GLY A 368 30.64 -12.17 4.14
CA GLY A 368 30.84 -10.97 4.96
C GLY A 368 31.34 -9.74 4.22
N THR A 369 31.76 -9.82 2.95
CA THR A 369 32.28 -8.66 2.22
C THR A 369 31.19 -7.75 1.66
N GLY A 370 29.99 -8.29 1.41
CA GLY A 370 28.86 -7.58 0.80
C GLY A 370 29.04 -7.23 -0.68
N GLY A 371 30.13 -7.64 -1.33
CA GLY A 371 30.49 -7.20 -2.68
C GLY A 371 30.12 -8.19 -3.78
N THR A 372 31.11 -8.48 -4.65
CA THR A 372 30.97 -9.33 -5.83
C THR A 372 31.26 -10.80 -5.53
N CYS A 373 30.25 -11.67 -5.69
CA CYS A 373 30.41 -13.12 -5.50
C CYS A 373 29.38 -13.99 -6.23
N VAL A 374 28.36 -13.40 -6.85
CA VAL A 374 27.25 -14.18 -7.42
C VAL A 374 27.66 -14.74 -8.78
N ALA A 375 27.88 -16.06 -8.84
CA ALA A 375 28.25 -16.77 -10.06
C ALA A 375 27.08 -16.92 -11.03
N GLN A 376 27.38 -16.90 -12.33
CA GLN A 376 26.40 -17.03 -13.41
C GLN A 376 26.77 -18.15 -14.41
N PRO A 377 25.79 -18.78 -15.08
CA PRO A 377 26.06 -19.73 -16.15
C PRO A 377 26.82 -19.10 -17.32
N GLY A 378 27.78 -19.82 -17.90
CA GLY A 378 28.42 -19.47 -19.18
C GLY A 378 29.51 -18.38 -19.11
N THR A 379 29.87 -17.91 -17.92
CA THR A 379 30.92 -16.90 -17.72
C THR A 379 31.61 -17.10 -16.37
N THR A 380 32.83 -16.60 -16.22
CA THR A 380 33.54 -16.52 -14.92
C THR A 380 33.33 -15.18 -14.24
N ASN A 381 32.70 -14.22 -14.92
CA ASN A 381 32.34 -12.94 -14.35
C ASN A 381 31.26 -13.14 -13.28
N GLN A 382 31.41 -12.46 -12.14
CA GLN A 382 30.50 -12.53 -11.00
C GLN A 382 29.72 -11.23 -10.87
N LEU A 383 28.58 -11.30 -10.17
CA LEU A 383 27.77 -10.13 -9.88
C LEU A 383 27.95 -9.62 -8.46
N ASP A 384 27.88 -8.30 -8.34
CA ASP A 384 27.82 -7.58 -7.07
C ASP A 384 26.41 -7.64 -6.45
N THR A 385 26.39 -7.81 -5.13
CA THR A 385 25.19 -8.01 -4.32
C THR A 385 24.71 -6.75 -3.62
N LEU A 386 25.59 -5.75 -3.44
CA LEU A 386 25.44 -4.66 -2.50
C LEU A 386 24.97 -5.12 -1.10
N GLY A 387 25.45 -6.27 -0.65
CA GLY A 387 25.04 -6.90 0.60
C GLY A 387 25.50 -6.19 1.88
N SER A 388 26.25 -5.09 1.80
CA SER A 388 26.62 -4.27 2.97
C SER A 388 25.53 -3.27 3.40
N ARG A 389 24.42 -3.17 2.66
CA ARG A 389 23.35 -2.20 2.90
C ARG A 389 21.95 -2.83 2.76
N LEU A 390 20.95 -2.17 3.35
CA LEU A 390 19.55 -2.55 3.14
C LEU A 390 19.12 -2.19 1.71
N MET A 391 18.25 -3.01 1.12
CA MET A 391 17.74 -2.78 -0.23
C MET A 391 16.47 -1.94 -0.19
N TYR A 392 16.39 -0.96 -1.08
CA TYR A 392 15.23 -0.09 -1.20
C TYR A 392 13.98 -0.91 -1.57
N ARG A 393 12.83 -0.75 -0.90
CA ARG A 393 12.36 0.36 -0.04
C ARG A 393 12.14 -0.08 1.41
N LEU A 394 12.15 0.88 2.35
CA LEU A 394 11.61 0.72 3.70
C LEU A 394 10.11 1.03 3.67
N ALA A 395 9.29 0.04 3.33
CA ALA A 395 7.84 0.22 3.19
C ALA A 395 7.20 0.29 4.58
N PHE A 396 6.53 1.39 4.91
CA PHE A 396 5.75 1.56 6.14
C PHE A 396 4.26 1.45 5.82
N ARG A 397 3.50 0.75 6.66
CA ARG A 397 2.05 0.65 6.54
C ARG A 397 1.37 0.63 7.89
N ASN A 398 0.24 1.34 8.01
CA ASN A 398 -0.70 1.21 9.13
C ASN A 398 -1.99 0.49 8.67
N ARG A 399 -2.29 -0.67 9.26
CA ARG A 399 -3.50 -1.47 8.96
C ARG A 399 -4.50 -1.40 10.10
N GLY A 400 -4.99 -0.19 10.40
CA GLY A 400 -6.00 0.02 11.44
C GLY A 400 -5.49 -0.20 12.87
N GLY A 401 -4.27 0.27 13.17
CA GLY A 401 -3.63 0.14 14.48
C GLY A 401 -2.49 -0.88 14.52
N VAL A 402 -2.29 -1.65 13.44
CA VAL A 402 -1.09 -2.48 13.26
C VAL A 402 -0.14 -1.77 12.31
N GLU A 403 0.86 -1.13 12.87
CA GLU A 403 1.93 -0.47 12.11
C GLU A 403 3.07 -1.43 11.84
N SER A 404 3.50 -1.50 10.58
CA SER A 404 4.57 -2.39 10.13
C SER A 404 5.55 -1.64 9.23
N MET A 405 6.84 -1.85 9.42
CA MET A 405 7.87 -1.54 8.44
C MET A 405 8.41 -2.84 7.84
N LEU A 406 8.51 -2.90 6.52
CA LEU A 406 9.13 -4.00 5.78
C LEU A 406 10.41 -3.55 5.09
N VAL A 407 11.43 -4.40 5.14
CA VAL A 407 12.70 -4.17 4.43
C VAL A 407 13.40 -5.49 4.10
N THR A 408 14.20 -5.47 3.05
CA THR A 408 15.01 -6.59 2.57
C THR A 408 16.51 -6.31 2.61
N HIS A 409 17.29 -7.37 2.65
CA HIS A 409 18.75 -7.33 2.72
C HIS A 409 19.35 -8.58 2.06
N SER A 410 20.39 -8.42 1.22
CA SER A 410 21.17 -9.54 0.70
C SER A 410 22.12 -10.06 1.79
N VAL A 411 21.97 -11.32 2.18
CA VAL A 411 22.76 -11.95 3.26
C VAL A 411 23.41 -13.22 2.78
N ASP A 412 24.44 -13.67 3.49
CA ASP A 412 25.04 -14.98 3.25
C ASP A 412 24.31 -16.05 4.09
N PRO A 413 23.78 -17.13 3.48
CA PRO A 413 23.11 -18.19 4.23
C PRO A 413 24.08 -19.12 4.98
N ASP A 414 25.34 -19.24 4.54
CA ASP A 414 26.26 -20.32 4.92
C ASP A 414 27.67 -19.87 5.32
N GLY A 415 27.97 -18.58 5.18
CA GLY A 415 29.32 -18.03 5.27
C GLY A 415 30.25 -18.53 4.17
N ALA A 416 31.33 -19.24 4.52
CA ALA A 416 32.31 -19.73 3.53
C ALA A 416 31.78 -20.89 2.64
N GLY A 417 30.46 -21.05 2.52
CA GLY A 417 29.77 -22.02 1.69
C GLY A 417 29.74 -21.65 0.20
N GLY A 418 29.02 -22.46 -0.60
CA GLY A 418 28.94 -22.27 -2.06
C GLY A 418 27.92 -21.22 -2.52
N ARG A 419 27.05 -20.74 -1.62
CA ARG A 419 26.05 -19.70 -1.89
C ARG A 419 26.58 -18.36 -1.41
N GLY A 420 26.57 -17.36 -2.29
CA GLY A 420 27.11 -16.03 -2.00
C GLY A 420 26.05 -15.04 -1.50
N ALA A 421 24.79 -15.18 -1.91
CA ALA A 421 23.73 -14.27 -1.50
C ALA A 421 22.34 -14.91 -1.54
N VAL A 422 21.57 -14.67 -0.49
CA VAL A 422 20.12 -14.95 -0.42
C VAL A 422 19.39 -13.72 0.13
N VAL A 423 18.07 -13.65 -0.09
CA VAL A 423 17.26 -12.54 0.41
C VAL A 423 16.82 -12.80 1.83
N ARG A 424 17.15 -11.87 2.72
CA ARG A 424 16.54 -11.75 4.03
C ARG A 424 15.49 -10.65 4.05
N TRP A 425 14.41 -10.88 4.79
CA TRP A 425 13.33 -9.92 4.98
C TRP A 425 12.96 -9.77 6.45
N TYR A 426 12.39 -8.61 6.78
CA TYR A 426 11.99 -8.27 8.15
C TYR A 426 10.63 -7.59 8.14
N GLU A 427 9.78 -7.92 9.11
CA GLU A 427 8.63 -7.10 9.53
C GLU A 427 8.91 -6.55 10.94
N ILE A 428 9.03 -5.22 11.03
CA ILE A 428 9.16 -4.50 12.28
C ILE A 428 7.79 -3.94 12.66
N ARG A 429 7.24 -4.32 13.81
CA ARG A 429 5.96 -3.79 14.32
C ARG A 429 6.16 -2.70 15.35
N ASN A 430 5.15 -1.84 15.46
CA ASN A 430 5.08 -0.69 16.38
C ASN A 430 6.32 0.23 16.31
N PRO A 431 6.76 0.65 15.10
CA PRO A 431 7.96 1.47 14.95
C PRO A 431 7.83 2.88 15.58
N LEU A 432 6.62 3.32 15.88
CA LEU A 432 6.33 4.56 16.61
C LEU A 432 6.16 4.37 18.13
N GLY A 433 6.22 3.12 18.62
CA GLY A 433 6.12 2.79 20.03
C GLY A 433 7.37 3.14 20.83
N ASN A 434 7.22 3.42 22.13
CA ASN A 434 8.33 3.76 23.02
C ASN A 434 9.12 2.50 23.41
N PRO A 435 10.45 2.40 23.12
CA PRO A 435 11.27 1.25 23.51
C PRO A 435 11.30 0.97 25.01
N SER A 436 11.03 1.97 25.85
CA SER A 436 10.96 1.84 27.32
C SER A 436 9.57 1.52 27.86
N ASP A 437 8.54 1.38 27.01
CA ASP A 437 7.15 1.09 27.45
C ASP A 437 7.12 -0.21 28.29
N PRO A 438 6.59 -0.27 29.52
CA PRO A 438 6.56 -1.51 30.30
C PRO A 438 5.84 -2.67 29.60
N VAL A 439 4.91 -2.39 28.68
CA VAL A 439 4.21 -3.38 27.86
C VAL A 439 5.03 -3.65 26.59
N VAL A 440 5.70 -4.82 26.55
CA VAL A 440 6.56 -5.21 25.41
C VAL A 440 5.81 -5.19 24.07
N ALA A 441 4.51 -5.52 24.07
CA ALA A 441 3.69 -5.50 22.86
C ALA A 441 3.51 -4.09 22.24
N ASN A 442 3.78 -3.02 22.99
CA ASN A 442 3.71 -1.64 22.53
C ASN A 442 5.07 -1.11 22.04
N ARG A 443 6.13 -1.92 22.14
CA ARG A 443 7.49 -1.52 21.74
C ARG A 443 7.74 -1.85 20.28
N PRO A 444 8.70 -1.16 19.65
CA PRO A 444 9.24 -1.59 18.38
C PRO A 444 9.87 -2.97 18.51
N VAL A 445 9.49 -3.89 17.63
CA VAL A 445 9.96 -5.28 17.67
C VAL A 445 10.08 -5.85 16.26
N ILE A 446 11.09 -6.69 16.04
CA ILE A 446 11.11 -7.56 14.86
C ILE A 446 10.07 -8.64 15.10
N PHE A 447 8.88 -8.45 14.52
CA PHE A 447 7.75 -9.35 14.70
C PHE A 447 7.98 -10.68 13.98
N GLN A 448 8.52 -10.60 12.76
CA GLN A 448 8.99 -11.75 12.01
C GLN A 448 10.12 -11.37 11.06
N ASN A 449 10.93 -12.35 10.70
CA ASN A 449 11.96 -12.24 9.68
C ASN A 449 12.31 -13.63 9.16
N GLY A 450 12.86 -13.73 7.95
CA GLY A 450 13.32 -15.01 7.41
C GLY A 450 14.45 -14.82 6.40
N THR A 451 15.36 -15.79 6.35
CA THR A 451 16.38 -15.89 5.31
C THR A 451 15.89 -16.89 4.28
N TYR A 452 15.47 -16.44 3.10
CA TYR A 452 14.76 -17.27 2.12
C TYR A 452 15.72 -17.89 1.10
N ASP A 453 15.83 -19.22 1.13
CA ASP A 453 16.77 -19.97 0.30
C ASP A 453 16.20 -21.33 -0.16
N PRO A 454 15.07 -21.32 -0.90
CA PRO A 454 14.37 -22.53 -1.29
C PRO A 454 15.25 -23.48 -2.11
N GLY A 455 15.25 -24.75 -1.73
CA GLY A 455 16.02 -25.81 -2.38
C GLY A 455 17.52 -25.76 -2.11
N SER A 456 18.00 -24.83 -1.27
CA SER A 456 19.42 -24.66 -0.95
C SER A 456 20.31 -24.51 -2.19
N SER A 457 19.82 -23.80 -3.21
CA SER A 457 20.47 -23.70 -4.51
C SER A 457 20.24 -22.33 -5.15
N GLY A 458 21.19 -21.88 -5.96
CA GLY A 458 21.18 -20.56 -6.57
C GLY A 458 21.46 -19.41 -5.58
N ASN A 459 21.48 -18.19 -6.11
CA ASN A 459 21.62 -16.95 -5.35
C ASN A 459 20.38 -16.07 -5.58
N ARG A 460 20.02 -15.30 -4.55
CA ARG A 460 18.92 -14.33 -4.55
C ARG A 460 19.41 -13.02 -3.94
N TRP A 461 19.29 -11.90 -4.65
CA TRP A 461 19.78 -10.60 -4.18
C TRP A 461 19.00 -9.45 -4.82
N MET A 462 19.30 -8.21 -4.43
CA MET A 462 18.67 -7.00 -4.98
C MET A 462 17.14 -6.97 -4.79
N GLY A 463 16.70 -7.37 -3.60
CA GLY A 463 15.28 -7.53 -3.30
C GLY A 463 14.56 -6.24 -2.91
N SER A 464 13.25 -6.18 -3.15
CA SER A 464 12.34 -5.16 -2.65
C SER A 464 11.08 -5.82 -2.07
N ILE A 465 10.46 -5.19 -1.07
CA ILE A 465 9.34 -5.76 -0.29
C ILE A 465 8.24 -4.73 -0.02
N ALA A 466 6.98 -5.16 0.00
CA ALA A 466 5.83 -4.35 0.42
C ALA A 466 4.72 -5.19 1.05
N MET A 467 3.74 -4.52 1.68
CA MET A 467 2.57 -5.12 2.34
C MET A 467 1.27 -4.52 1.81
N ASP A 468 0.30 -5.37 1.48
CA ASP A 468 -1.05 -4.92 1.11
C ASP A 468 -1.93 -4.57 2.32
N GLN A 469 -3.15 -4.10 2.07
CA GLN A 469 -4.11 -3.76 3.12
C GLN A 469 -4.51 -4.95 4.01
N PHE A 470 -4.47 -6.17 3.48
CA PHE A 470 -4.83 -7.37 4.21
C PHE A 470 -3.67 -7.91 5.05
N GLY A 471 -2.44 -7.42 4.83
CA GLY A 471 -1.24 -7.88 5.51
C GLY A 471 -0.49 -8.99 4.82
N ASN A 472 -0.84 -9.28 3.56
CA ASN A 472 -0.03 -10.13 2.72
C ASN A 472 1.23 -9.36 2.33
N ILE A 473 2.32 -10.09 2.21
CA ILE A 473 3.65 -9.54 1.96
C ILE A 473 4.15 -10.14 0.66
N MET A 474 4.68 -9.29 -0.22
CA MET A 474 5.30 -9.72 -1.47
C MET A 474 6.73 -9.19 -1.55
N LEU A 475 7.63 -10.04 -2.05
CA LEU A 475 9.02 -9.74 -2.35
C LEU A 475 9.28 -9.98 -3.83
N GLY A 476 10.04 -9.07 -4.45
CA GLY A 476 10.67 -9.32 -5.75
C GLY A 476 12.17 -9.16 -5.65
N TYR A 477 12.92 -9.98 -6.37
CA TYR A 477 14.39 -10.01 -6.32
C TYR A 477 15.00 -10.63 -7.58
N SER A 478 16.31 -10.48 -7.73
CA SER A 478 17.08 -11.19 -8.76
C SER A 478 17.38 -12.61 -8.30
N VAL A 479 17.29 -13.58 -9.21
CA VAL A 479 17.63 -14.99 -8.97
C VAL A 479 18.55 -15.53 -10.06
N VAL A 480 19.56 -16.31 -9.68
CA VAL A 480 20.45 -17.02 -10.62
C VAL A 480 20.83 -18.36 -10.04
N ASP A 481 20.98 -19.37 -10.88
CA ASP A 481 21.51 -20.65 -10.43
C ASP A 481 22.43 -21.26 -11.48
N SER A 482 23.73 -21.10 -11.21
CA SER A 482 24.80 -21.66 -12.05
C SER A 482 24.77 -23.18 -12.13
N ALA A 483 24.25 -23.88 -11.11
CA ALA A 483 24.22 -25.34 -11.07
C ALA A 483 23.14 -25.92 -12.00
N THR A 484 21.99 -25.26 -12.10
CA THR A 484 20.90 -25.65 -13.01
C THR A 484 20.98 -24.98 -14.38
N GLY A 485 21.87 -24.00 -14.55
CA GLY A 485 22.00 -23.21 -15.77
C GLY A 485 21.00 -22.06 -15.87
N LEU A 486 20.25 -21.76 -14.80
CA LEU A 486 19.38 -20.60 -14.71
C LEU A 486 20.23 -19.34 -14.70
N LYS A 487 20.13 -18.57 -15.79
CA LYS A 487 20.78 -17.26 -15.92
C LYS A 487 20.04 -16.21 -15.08
N PRO A 488 20.68 -15.07 -14.77
CA PRO A 488 20.05 -14.01 -13.98
C PRO A 488 18.63 -13.67 -14.45
N SER A 489 17.68 -13.83 -13.55
CA SER A 489 16.24 -13.86 -13.78
C SER A 489 15.53 -13.07 -12.68
N ILE A 490 14.23 -12.86 -12.83
CA ILE A 490 13.40 -12.19 -11.83
C ILE A 490 12.60 -13.23 -11.06
N GLY A 491 12.82 -13.27 -9.74
CA GLY A 491 12.10 -14.12 -8.79
C GLY A 491 11.09 -13.32 -7.98
N ILE A 492 9.99 -13.99 -7.61
CA ILE A 492 8.95 -13.47 -6.73
C ILE A 492 8.63 -14.54 -5.67
N ALA A 493 8.44 -14.10 -4.43
CA ALA A 493 7.90 -14.91 -3.35
C ALA A 493 7.09 -14.02 -2.41
N GLY A 494 6.18 -14.59 -1.64
CA GLY A 494 5.37 -13.83 -0.71
C GLY A 494 4.68 -14.70 0.33
N ARG A 495 3.86 -14.10 1.17
CA ARG A 495 3.10 -14.78 2.22
C ARG A 495 1.79 -14.06 2.49
N GLU A 496 0.78 -14.82 2.89
CA GLU A 496 -0.48 -14.29 3.39
C GLU A 496 -0.36 -13.95 4.89
N LEU A 497 -1.25 -13.09 5.41
CA LEU A 497 -1.22 -12.67 6.81
C LEU A 497 -1.15 -13.88 7.78
N ASN A 498 -1.96 -14.90 7.49
CA ASN A 498 -2.17 -16.08 8.33
C ASN A 498 -1.16 -17.21 8.09
N ASP A 499 -0.17 -17.03 7.22
CA ASP A 499 0.90 -18.02 7.05
C ASP A 499 1.72 -18.17 8.32
N PRO A 500 2.35 -19.35 8.55
CA PRO A 500 3.30 -19.52 9.64
C PRO A 500 4.33 -18.38 9.65
N LEU A 501 4.54 -17.79 10.82
CA LEU A 501 5.50 -16.68 10.96
C LEU A 501 6.88 -17.09 10.46
N ASN A 502 7.63 -16.11 9.94
CA ASN A 502 8.99 -16.29 9.41
C ASN A 502 9.08 -17.17 8.15
N THR A 503 7.96 -17.47 7.48
CA THR A 503 7.96 -18.27 6.24
C THR A 503 7.38 -17.50 5.05
N LEU A 504 7.96 -17.72 3.87
CA LEU A 504 7.40 -17.36 2.57
C LEU A 504 6.88 -18.61 1.85
N GLN A 505 5.91 -18.44 0.96
CA GLN A 505 5.40 -19.47 0.06
C GLN A 505 6.43 -19.80 -1.04
N THR A 506 6.11 -20.73 -1.94
CA THR A 506 7.03 -21.16 -3.01
C THR A 506 7.47 -20.01 -3.93
N GLU A 507 8.74 -19.99 -4.32
CA GLU A 507 9.29 -19.05 -5.29
C GLU A 507 8.73 -19.30 -6.70
N ILE A 508 8.43 -18.23 -7.42
CA ILE A 508 8.14 -18.26 -8.86
C ILE A 508 9.18 -17.42 -9.59
N VAL A 509 9.75 -17.97 -10.67
CA VAL A 509 10.56 -17.20 -11.62
C VAL A 509 9.60 -16.44 -12.55
N ALA A 510 9.30 -15.19 -12.21
CA ALA A 510 8.37 -14.34 -12.97
C ALA A 510 8.88 -14.00 -14.38
N LEU A 511 10.21 -13.94 -14.55
CA LEU A 511 10.83 -13.83 -15.86
C LEU A 511 12.18 -14.56 -15.88
N THR A 512 12.33 -15.50 -16.80
CA THR A 512 13.61 -16.17 -17.06
C THR A 512 14.49 -15.33 -17.97
N GLY A 513 15.64 -14.88 -17.47
CA GLY A 513 16.67 -14.28 -18.30
C GLY A 513 17.40 -15.33 -19.14
N THR A 514 17.86 -14.92 -20.32
CA THR A 514 18.58 -15.78 -21.27
C THR A 514 20.03 -15.36 -21.47
N GLY A 515 20.48 -14.33 -20.74
CA GLY A 515 21.84 -13.79 -20.77
C GLY A 515 22.51 -13.68 -19.41
N SER A 516 23.85 -13.79 -19.43
CA SER A 516 24.77 -13.57 -18.31
C SER A 516 25.62 -12.33 -18.59
N GLN A 517 26.01 -11.63 -17.54
CA GLN A 517 26.85 -10.44 -17.64
C GLN A 517 28.31 -10.85 -17.84
N THR A 518 28.97 -10.32 -18.86
CA THR A 518 30.33 -10.72 -19.24
C THR A 518 31.32 -9.57 -19.11
N GLY A 519 32.59 -9.79 -19.45
CA GLY A 519 33.61 -8.75 -19.44
C GLY A 519 34.06 -8.39 -18.02
N THR A 520 34.16 -7.08 -17.74
CA THR A 520 34.60 -6.52 -16.45
C THR A 520 33.46 -5.86 -15.67
N LEU A 521 32.22 -5.95 -16.15
CA LEU A 521 31.07 -5.36 -15.50
C LEU A 521 30.57 -6.31 -14.41
N THR A 522 30.75 -5.98 -13.13
CA THR A 522 30.29 -6.82 -12.02
C THR A 522 29.04 -6.24 -11.35
N ARG A 523 28.86 -4.91 -11.33
CA ARG A 523 27.64 -4.30 -10.80
C ARG A 523 26.41 -4.81 -11.55
N TRP A 524 25.44 -5.32 -10.79
CA TRP A 524 24.18 -5.83 -11.35
C TRP A 524 23.13 -4.74 -11.38
N GLY A 525 22.79 -4.18 -10.23
CA GLY A 525 21.79 -3.14 -9.97
C GLY A 525 22.12 -2.48 -8.63
N ASP A 526 21.47 -1.36 -8.33
CA ASP A 526 21.69 -0.65 -7.06
C ASP A 526 20.52 -0.75 -6.09
N TYR A 527 19.32 -0.77 -6.67
CA TYR A 527 18.06 -0.94 -5.98
C TYR A 527 17.01 -1.42 -6.99
N SER A 528 15.95 -2.03 -6.46
CA SER A 528 14.72 -2.34 -7.18
C SER A 528 13.54 -1.77 -6.41
N THR A 529 12.32 -1.84 -6.95
CA THR A 529 11.15 -1.31 -6.22
C THR A 529 9.95 -2.20 -6.41
N ILE A 530 9.30 -2.53 -5.28
CA ILE A 530 7.92 -3.04 -5.24
C ILE A 530 7.02 -2.02 -4.53
N GLN A 531 5.84 -1.77 -5.11
CA GLN A 531 4.83 -0.87 -4.58
C GLN A 531 3.44 -1.48 -4.70
N VAL A 532 2.57 -1.15 -3.75
CA VAL A 532 1.16 -1.57 -3.78
C VAL A 532 0.34 -0.55 -4.56
N ASP A 533 -0.56 -1.05 -5.38
CA ASP A 533 -1.50 -0.27 -6.17
C ASP A 533 -2.46 0.50 -5.25
N PRO A 534 -2.52 1.84 -5.32
CA PRO A 534 -3.35 2.62 -4.40
C PRO A 534 -4.86 2.51 -4.65
N VAL A 535 -5.31 1.87 -5.75
CA VAL A 535 -6.75 1.74 -6.05
C VAL A 535 -7.38 0.58 -5.28
N ASP A 536 -6.80 -0.60 -5.41
CA ASP A 536 -7.29 -1.80 -4.72
C ASP A 536 -6.52 -2.13 -3.44
N ASP A 537 -5.42 -1.41 -3.21
CA ASP A 537 -4.54 -1.54 -2.05
C ASP A 537 -4.07 -2.99 -1.80
N ALA A 538 -4.01 -3.79 -2.88
CA ALA A 538 -3.79 -5.23 -2.87
C ALA A 538 -2.87 -5.73 -3.99
N THR A 539 -2.87 -5.09 -5.16
CA THR A 539 -2.00 -5.48 -6.27
C THR A 539 -0.58 -4.97 -6.04
N PHE A 540 0.39 -5.86 -6.08
CA PHE A 540 1.82 -5.53 -5.99
C PHE A 540 2.40 -5.34 -7.40
N TRP A 541 3.16 -4.28 -7.61
CA TRP A 541 3.90 -4.01 -8.84
C TRP A 541 5.40 -4.01 -8.54
N TYR A 542 6.16 -4.85 -9.23
CA TYR A 542 7.61 -4.99 -9.09
C TYR A 542 8.33 -4.71 -10.40
N ILE A 543 9.45 -3.99 -10.34
CA ILE A 543 10.40 -3.82 -11.44
C ILE A 543 11.69 -4.55 -11.10
N GLY A 544 12.14 -5.42 -12.00
CA GLY A 544 13.39 -6.16 -11.85
C GLY A 544 14.20 -6.18 -13.15
N GLN A 545 15.49 -6.49 -13.03
CA GLN A 545 16.43 -6.57 -14.14
C GLN A 545 16.60 -7.99 -14.67
N TYR A 546 16.86 -8.11 -15.98
CA TYR A 546 17.29 -9.35 -16.62
C TYR A 546 18.14 -9.05 -17.86
N LEU A 547 18.80 -10.08 -18.43
CA LEU A 547 19.46 -10.01 -19.74
C LEU A 547 18.78 -10.97 -20.74
N SER A 548 18.67 -10.54 -21.99
CA SER A 548 18.16 -11.37 -23.09
C SER A 548 19.26 -12.14 -23.85
N SER A 549 20.52 -11.80 -23.64
CA SER A 549 21.69 -12.46 -24.25
C SER A 549 22.94 -12.18 -23.41
N ASP A 550 23.98 -12.99 -23.55
CA ASP A 550 25.25 -12.72 -22.87
C ASP A 550 25.84 -11.40 -23.39
N GLY A 551 26.40 -10.58 -22.50
CA GLY A 551 26.97 -9.30 -22.91
C GLY A 551 27.34 -8.35 -21.77
N THR A 552 27.79 -7.17 -22.16
CA THR A 552 27.95 -5.98 -21.32
C THR A 552 27.01 -4.92 -21.85
N PHE A 553 26.48 -4.04 -20.99
CA PHE A 553 25.55 -2.98 -21.40
C PHE A 553 24.48 -3.52 -22.36
N ASN A 554 23.66 -4.44 -21.88
CA ASN A 554 22.50 -5.00 -22.60
C ASN A 554 21.36 -5.38 -21.65
N TRP A 555 21.37 -4.79 -20.46
CA TRP A 555 20.37 -5.03 -19.44
C TRP A 555 18.99 -4.57 -19.93
N ARG A 556 17.97 -5.25 -19.41
CA ARG A 556 16.56 -4.96 -19.61
C ARG A 556 15.88 -4.93 -18.24
N THR A 557 14.74 -4.26 -18.16
CA THR A 557 13.89 -4.32 -16.98
C THR A 557 12.51 -4.84 -17.36
N ARG A 558 11.86 -5.51 -16.41
CA ARG A 558 10.50 -6.02 -16.56
C ARG A 558 9.68 -5.53 -15.39
N ILE A 559 8.47 -5.06 -15.69
CA ILE A 559 7.46 -4.75 -14.69
C ILE A 559 6.48 -5.91 -14.66
N VAL A 560 6.22 -6.44 -13.46
CA VAL A 560 5.29 -7.55 -13.22
C VAL A 560 4.33 -7.17 -12.09
N SER A 561 3.10 -7.67 -12.15
CA SER A 561 2.14 -7.54 -11.05
C SER A 561 1.66 -8.88 -10.53
N TYR A 562 1.36 -8.91 -9.23
CA TYR A 562 0.79 -10.05 -8.54
C TYR A 562 -0.20 -9.57 -7.49
N LYS A 563 -1.24 -10.35 -7.24
CA LYS A 563 -2.24 -10.06 -6.21
C LYS A 563 -2.56 -11.33 -5.44
N PHE A 564 -2.53 -11.27 -4.12
CA PHE A 564 -3.07 -12.36 -3.30
C PHE A 564 -4.59 -12.36 -3.43
N PRO A 565 -5.24 -13.53 -3.48
CA PRO A 565 -6.69 -13.57 -3.29
C PRO A 565 -7.01 -12.88 -1.97
N GLY A 566 -7.99 -11.96 -1.98
CA GLY A 566 -8.45 -11.32 -0.75
C GLY A 566 -9.05 -12.35 0.20
N GLU A 567 -9.37 -11.92 1.43
CA GLU A 567 -10.26 -12.72 2.27
C GLU A 567 -11.60 -12.88 1.55
N PRO A 568 -12.18 -14.09 1.46
CA PRO A 568 -13.47 -14.28 0.81
C PRO A 568 -14.51 -13.32 1.38
N ALA A 569 -15.37 -12.76 0.52
CA ALA A 569 -16.47 -11.92 1.00
C ALA A 569 -17.31 -12.63 2.08
N THR A 570 -17.96 -11.87 2.96
CA THR A 570 -18.95 -12.40 3.91
C THR A 570 -20.35 -12.04 3.43
N LEU A 571 -21.33 -12.95 3.58
CA LEU A 571 -22.73 -12.71 3.28
C LEU A 571 -23.57 -12.50 4.55
N SER A 572 -24.44 -11.51 4.52
CA SER A 572 -25.53 -11.31 5.50
C SER A 572 -26.87 -11.15 4.78
N ILE A 573 -27.97 -11.42 5.47
CA ILE A 573 -29.34 -11.22 4.98
C ILE A 573 -30.12 -10.42 6.01
N ASP A 574 -31.04 -9.55 5.57
CA ASP A 574 -31.83 -8.70 6.46
C ASP A 574 -33.08 -9.41 7.01
N ASP A 575 -33.63 -8.83 8.08
CA ASP A 575 -34.97 -9.12 8.57
C ASP A 575 -35.97 -8.12 7.98
N VAL A 576 -37.17 -8.58 7.65
CA VAL A 576 -38.17 -7.78 6.93
C VAL A 576 -39.57 -7.99 7.51
N SER A 577 -40.44 -7.00 7.36
CA SER A 577 -41.85 -7.10 7.76
C SER A 577 -42.76 -6.56 6.67
N LEU A 578 -43.92 -7.20 6.48
CA LEU A 578 -44.88 -6.85 5.44
C LEU A 578 -46.30 -7.19 5.91
N ALA A 579 -47.26 -6.28 5.67
CA ALA A 579 -48.68 -6.60 5.84
C ALA A 579 -49.16 -7.53 4.72
N GLU A 580 -49.91 -8.57 5.07
CA GLU A 580 -50.34 -9.59 4.09
C GLU A 580 -51.31 -9.05 3.04
N GLY A 581 -52.19 -8.13 3.44
CA GLY A 581 -53.22 -7.53 2.59
C GLY A 581 -54.41 -8.46 2.39
N ASN A 582 -55.55 -7.88 1.99
CA ASN A 582 -56.82 -8.61 2.05
C ASN A 582 -57.05 -9.69 0.95
N SER A 583 -56.17 -9.76 -0.06
CA SER A 583 -56.29 -10.71 -1.18
C SER A 583 -55.05 -10.71 -2.07
N GLY A 584 -54.84 -11.81 -2.79
CA GLY A 584 -53.78 -11.90 -3.80
C GLY A 584 -52.41 -12.13 -3.16
N THR A 585 -51.36 -11.63 -3.81
CA THR A 585 -49.99 -11.86 -3.34
C THR A 585 -49.20 -10.56 -3.28
N SER A 586 -48.51 -10.32 -2.16
CA SER A 586 -47.51 -9.26 -1.99
C SER A 586 -46.11 -9.89 -1.88
N ASN A 587 -45.04 -9.14 -2.15
CA ASN A 587 -43.67 -9.67 -2.11
C ASN A 587 -42.93 -9.13 -0.90
N MET A 588 -42.57 -10.02 0.01
CA MET A 588 -41.62 -9.75 1.07
C MET A 588 -40.21 -9.88 0.50
N VAL A 589 -39.46 -8.78 0.46
CA VAL A 589 -38.17 -8.69 -0.26
C VAL A 589 -37.00 -8.68 0.72
N PHE A 590 -36.28 -9.79 0.79
CA PHE A 590 -35.04 -9.92 1.57
C PHE A 590 -33.85 -9.42 0.76
N THR A 591 -32.94 -8.70 1.39
CA THR A 591 -31.69 -8.17 0.84
C THR A 591 -30.48 -8.93 1.38
N ILE A 592 -29.80 -9.65 0.50
CA ILE A 592 -28.52 -10.29 0.77
C ILE A 592 -27.40 -9.29 0.46
N THR A 593 -26.49 -9.07 1.41
CA THR A 593 -25.37 -8.13 1.31
C THR A 593 -24.04 -8.88 1.38
N ARG A 594 -23.09 -8.54 0.51
CA ARG A 594 -21.69 -9.00 0.58
C ARG A 594 -20.75 -7.91 1.09
N SER A 595 -19.74 -8.27 1.89
CA SER A 595 -18.84 -7.31 2.54
C SER A 595 -17.88 -6.58 1.60
N HIS A 596 -17.55 -7.16 0.45
CA HIS A 596 -16.79 -6.51 -0.63
C HIS A 596 -17.15 -7.14 -1.98
N THR A 597 -16.70 -6.52 -3.08
CA THR A 597 -17.17 -6.83 -4.43
C THR A 597 -16.17 -7.58 -5.30
N ASP A 598 -14.98 -7.89 -4.79
CA ASP A 598 -13.86 -8.35 -5.62
C ASP A 598 -14.05 -9.79 -6.11
N ASP A 599 -14.80 -10.60 -5.36
CA ASP A 599 -15.02 -12.01 -5.64
C ASP A 599 -16.28 -12.28 -6.47
N VAL A 600 -16.25 -13.38 -7.22
CA VAL A 600 -17.47 -14.04 -7.71
C VAL A 600 -18.06 -14.85 -6.56
N VAL A 601 -19.32 -14.60 -6.22
CA VAL A 601 -20.01 -15.29 -5.13
C VAL A 601 -21.28 -15.94 -5.66
N THR A 602 -21.52 -17.19 -5.30
CA THR A 602 -22.81 -17.85 -5.52
C THR A 602 -23.34 -18.41 -4.21
N VAL A 603 -24.64 -18.27 -3.98
CA VAL A 603 -25.33 -18.79 -2.79
C VAL A 603 -26.75 -19.24 -3.18
N GLN A 604 -27.36 -20.10 -2.39
CA GLN A 604 -28.76 -20.50 -2.54
C GLN A 604 -29.59 -19.95 -1.38
N ALA A 605 -30.84 -19.59 -1.64
CA ALA A 605 -31.80 -19.17 -0.64
C ALA A 605 -33.01 -20.11 -0.59
N ASP A 606 -33.41 -20.50 0.62
CA ASP A 606 -34.53 -21.40 0.91
C ASP A 606 -35.42 -20.80 1.99
N SER A 607 -36.74 -20.76 1.76
CA SER A 607 -37.69 -20.35 2.79
C SER A 607 -38.15 -21.54 3.64
N SER A 608 -38.38 -21.34 4.93
CA SER A 608 -38.95 -22.33 5.85
C SER A 608 -39.97 -21.72 6.79
N ASN A 609 -40.92 -22.54 7.26
CA ASN A 609 -41.98 -22.10 8.16
C ASN A 609 -41.37 -21.60 9.48
N GLY A 610 -41.93 -20.51 10.00
CA GLY A 610 -41.83 -20.12 11.42
C GLY A 610 -43.16 -20.43 12.09
N SER A 611 -43.88 -19.40 12.52
CA SER A 611 -45.32 -19.54 12.84
C SER A 611 -46.19 -19.53 11.58
N ALA A 612 -45.76 -18.82 10.53
CA ALA A 612 -46.40 -18.84 9.22
C ALA A 612 -46.17 -20.19 8.52
N SER A 613 -47.20 -20.67 7.86
CA SER A 613 -47.29 -21.93 7.15
C SER A 613 -47.26 -21.74 5.63
N SER A 614 -46.33 -22.43 4.99
CA SER A 614 -46.26 -22.51 3.53
C SER A 614 -47.57 -23.03 2.92
N GLY A 615 -48.10 -22.29 1.95
CA GLY A 615 -49.32 -22.60 1.21
C GLY A 615 -50.59 -21.99 1.79
N SER A 616 -50.60 -21.53 3.05
CA SER A 616 -51.64 -20.65 3.61
C SER A 616 -51.18 -19.20 3.60
N ASP A 617 -49.99 -18.93 4.16
CA ASP A 617 -49.60 -17.56 4.51
C ASP A 617 -48.50 -17.05 3.56
N TYR A 618 -47.75 -17.95 2.94
CA TYR A 618 -46.75 -17.61 1.92
C TYR A 618 -46.49 -18.74 0.91
N THR A 619 -45.91 -18.40 -0.24
CA THR A 619 -45.42 -19.38 -1.24
C THR A 619 -43.93 -19.66 -1.02
N PRO A 620 -43.50 -20.93 -0.93
CA PRO A 620 -42.13 -21.25 -0.59
C PRO A 620 -41.15 -20.94 -1.72
N VAL A 621 -40.00 -20.39 -1.36
CA VAL A 621 -38.80 -20.28 -2.20
C VAL A 621 -37.91 -21.50 -1.92
N VAL A 622 -37.50 -22.21 -2.97
CA VAL A 622 -36.70 -23.45 -2.86
C VAL A 622 -35.47 -23.36 -3.76
N ALA A 623 -34.29 -23.50 -3.15
CA ALA A 623 -32.97 -23.51 -3.78
C ALA A 623 -32.76 -22.37 -4.79
N GLN A 624 -33.26 -21.17 -4.47
CA GLN A 624 -33.17 -20.02 -5.37
C GLN A 624 -31.71 -19.58 -5.50
N PRO A 625 -31.10 -19.66 -6.69
CA PRO A 625 -29.71 -19.25 -6.87
C PRO A 625 -29.59 -17.73 -6.85
N VAL A 626 -28.61 -17.23 -6.12
CA VAL A 626 -28.20 -15.84 -6.07
C VAL A 626 -26.72 -15.77 -6.44
N ALA A 627 -26.38 -14.92 -7.40
CA ALA A 627 -25.02 -14.79 -7.90
C ALA A 627 -24.59 -13.32 -7.90
N PHE A 628 -23.36 -13.09 -7.46
CA PHE A 628 -22.66 -11.82 -7.53
C PHE A 628 -21.47 -11.97 -8.45
N THR A 629 -21.33 -11.06 -9.43
CA THR A 629 -20.14 -10.98 -10.26
C THR A 629 -19.04 -10.21 -9.53
N ALA A 630 -17.77 -10.54 -9.81
CA ALA A 630 -16.64 -9.71 -9.41
C ALA A 630 -16.83 -8.27 -9.95
N GLY A 631 -16.58 -7.26 -9.11
CA GLY A 631 -16.83 -5.84 -9.37
C GLY A 631 -18.30 -5.44 -9.53
N GLY A 632 -19.24 -6.37 -9.34
CA GLY A 632 -20.69 -6.12 -9.44
C GLY A 632 -21.31 -5.48 -8.20
N ALA A 633 -22.64 -5.48 -8.11
CA ALA A 633 -23.38 -4.91 -6.98
C ALA A 633 -23.00 -5.54 -5.63
N ALA A 634 -23.10 -4.77 -4.54
CA ALA A 634 -22.86 -5.26 -3.18
C ALA A 634 -24.09 -5.98 -2.57
N THR A 635 -25.27 -5.86 -3.20
CA THR A 635 -26.51 -6.44 -2.73
C THR A 635 -27.27 -7.18 -3.83
N ALA A 636 -28.05 -8.18 -3.44
CA ALA A 636 -29.01 -8.90 -4.26
C ALA A 636 -30.25 -9.19 -3.45
N THR A 637 -31.42 -9.31 -4.10
CA THR A 637 -32.69 -9.52 -3.38
C THR A 637 -33.33 -10.85 -3.72
N VAL A 638 -34.01 -11.45 -2.73
CA VAL A 638 -34.89 -12.62 -2.90
C VAL A 638 -36.28 -12.23 -2.44
N SER A 639 -37.30 -12.48 -3.26
CA SER A 639 -38.70 -12.19 -2.92
C SER A 639 -39.42 -13.46 -2.52
N VAL A 640 -40.06 -13.43 -1.35
CA VAL A 640 -40.99 -14.46 -0.88
C VAL A 640 -42.42 -13.92 -1.08
N PRO A 641 -43.28 -14.56 -1.90
CA PRO A 641 -44.67 -14.14 -2.05
C PRO A 641 -45.46 -14.45 -0.78
N ILE A 642 -46.08 -13.43 -0.19
CA ILE A 642 -47.01 -13.52 0.94
C ILE A 642 -48.43 -13.61 0.38
N LEU A 643 -49.24 -14.51 0.93
CA LEU A 643 -50.60 -14.78 0.51
C LEU A 643 -51.53 -13.95 1.40
N GLY A 644 -52.26 -13.01 0.81
CA GLY A 644 -53.19 -12.18 1.56
C GLY A 644 -54.58 -12.81 1.66
N ASP A 645 -55.23 -12.73 2.83
CA ASP A 645 -56.59 -13.19 3.04
C ASP A 645 -57.46 -12.25 3.89
N THR A 646 -58.52 -12.74 4.55
CA THR A 646 -59.43 -11.87 5.36
C THR A 646 -59.69 -12.45 6.75
N VAL A 647 -58.85 -13.38 7.20
CA VAL A 647 -58.95 -14.10 8.46
C VAL A 647 -58.15 -13.32 9.49
N LEU A 648 -58.82 -12.91 10.57
CA LEU A 648 -58.10 -12.30 11.68
C LEU A 648 -57.19 -13.33 12.38
N GLU A 649 -55.88 -13.09 12.34
CA GLU A 649 -54.83 -13.87 12.97
C GLU A 649 -53.76 -13.02 13.68
N PRO A 650 -52.87 -13.62 14.50
CA PRO A 650 -51.70 -12.92 15.03
C PRO A 650 -50.66 -12.63 13.94
N ASP A 651 -49.74 -11.69 14.20
CA ASP A 651 -48.55 -11.56 13.34
C ASP A 651 -47.75 -12.88 13.33
N GLU A 652 -47.32 -13.29 12.14
CA GLU A 652 -46.64 -14.55 11.92
C GLU A 652 -45.23 -14.37 11.33
N THR A 653 -44.42 -15.44 11.37
CA THR A 653 -43.02 -15.40 10.92
C THR A 653 -42.67 -16.54 9.98
N LEU A 654 -41.79 -16.28 9.02
CA LEU A 654 -41.08 -17.25 8.18
C LEU A 654 -39.58 -16.95 8.17
N ASN A 655 -38.75 -17.92 7.81
CA ASN A 655 -37.30 -17.73 7.70
C ASN A 655 -36.85 -17.90 6.25
N LEU A 656 -35.91 -17.08 5.79
CA LEU A 656 -35.17 -17.27 4.53
C LEU A 656 -33.68 -17.56 4.84
N THR A 657 -33.23 -18.78 4.56
CA THR A 657 -31.90 -19.27 4.92
C THR A 657 -30.98 -19.37 3.72
N LEU A 658 -29.73 -18.93 3.87
CA LEU A 658 -28.66 -19.02 2.89
C LEU A 658 -27.88 -20.34 3.02
N SER A 659 -27.62 -21.00 1.90
CA SER A 659 -26.88 -22.27 1.84
C SER A 659 -26.00 -22.39 0.59
N ASN A 660 -25.16 -23.42 0.54
CA ASN A 660 -24.32 -23.76 -0.63
C ASN A 660 -23.49 -22.59 -1.17
N VAL A 661 -22.92 -21.79 -0.26
CA VAL A 661 -22.08 -20.64 -0.63
C VAL A 661 -20.76 -21.08 -1.26
N VAL A 662 -20.36 -20.41 -2.34
CA VAL A 662 -19.05 -20.54 -2.99
C VAL A 662 -18.50 -19.14 -3.24
N GLY A 663 -17.20 -18.94 -2.95
CA GLY A 663 -16.52 -17.64 -3.10
C GLY A 663 -16.76 -16.65 -1.96
N ALA A 664 -17.46 -17.07 -0.90
CA ALA A 664 -17.72 -16.27 0.29
C ALA A 664 -17.90 -17.17 1.53
N THR A 665 -17.95 -16.55 2.71
CA THR A 665 -18.44 -17.16 3.96
C THR A 665 -19.77 -16.51 4.37
N ILE A 666 -20.57 -17.17 5.20
CA ILE A 666 -21.85 -16.61 5.69
C ILE A 666 -21.63 -16.07 7.10
N SER A 667 -21.77 -14.76 7.29
CA SER A 667 -21.72 -14.09 8.60
C SER A 667 -23.09 -14.04 9.26
N ASP A 668 -24.14 -13.88 8.46
CA ASP A 668 -25.53 -14.04 8.89
C ASP A 668 -26.32 -14.77 7.79
N GLY A 669 -26.86 -15.93 8.13
CA GLY A 669 -27.42 -16.86 7.17
C GLY A 669 -28.93 -16.93 7.17
N THR A 670 -29.64 -16.22 8.05
CA THR A 670 -31.10 -16.35 8.19
C THR A 670 -31.76 -14.99 8.31
N GLY A 671 -32.58 -14.62 7.34
CA GLY A 671 -33.46 -13.47 7.42
C GLY A 671 -34.82 -13.89 7.96
N VAL A 672 -35.33 -13.19 8.97
CA VAL A 672 -36.66 -13.39 9.54
C VAL A 672 -37.65 -12.47 8.84
N GLY A 673 -38.68 -13.06 8.24
CA GLY A 673 -39.80 -12.35 7.64
C GLY A 673 -41.02 -12.35 8.56
N THR A 674 -41.50 -11.18 8.96
CA THR A 674 -42.73 -11.02 9.76
C THR A 674 -43.90 -10.63 8.87
N ILE A 675 -44.92 -11.48 8.80
CA ILE A 675 -46.22 -11.20 8.17
C ILE A 675 -47.08 -10.50 9.23
N VAL A 676 -47.45 -9.26 8.95
CA VAL A 676 -48.28 -8.45 9.86
C VAL A 676 -49.74 -8.60 9.46
N ASN A 677 -50.59 -9.07 10.38
CA ASN A 677 -52.01 -9.23 10.10
C ASN A 677 -52.68 -7.85 10.00
N ASP A 678 -53.36 -7.58 8.89
CA ASP A 678 -54.13 -6.34 8.67
C ASP A 678 -55.66 -6.54 8.68
N ASP A 679 -56.12 -7.72 9.10
CA ASP A 679 -57.52 -8.08 9.17
C ASP A 679 -58.24 -7.71 10.47
N SER A 680 -59.58 -7.71 10.41
CA SER A 680 -60.42 -7.39 11.55
C SER A 680 -61.74 -8.17 11.54
N ALA A 681 -62.20 -8.51 12.74
CA ALA A 681 -63.47 -9.18 12.97
C ALA A 681 -64.28 -8.48 14.08
N SER A 682 -65.60 -8.61 14.05
CA SER A 682 -66.48 -7.99 15.06
C SER A 682 -67.66 -8.89 15.41
N ILE A 683 -68.18 -8.73 16.62
CA ILE A 683 -69.42 -9.39 17.07
C ILE A 683 -70.50 -8.37 17.39
N ALA A 684 -71.74 -8.72 17.06
CA ALA A 684 -72.92 -7.93 17.37
C ALA A 684 -74.05 -8.83 17.87
N ILE A 685 -74.95 -8.28 18.69
CA ILE A 685 -76.18 -8.94 19.13
C ILE A 685 -77.37 -8.09 18.72
N ASN A 686 -78.43 -8.68 18.19
CA ASN A 686 -79.61 -7.90 17.77
C ASN A 686 -80.53 -7.57 18.95
N ASP A 687 -81.26 -6.47 18.83
CA ASP A 687 -82.38 -6.18 19.73
C ASP A 687 -83.61 -7.02 19.36
N VAL A 688 -84.40 -7.40 20.36
CA VAL A 688 -85.61 -8.21 20.21
C VAL A 688 -86.79 -7.50 20.87
N THR A 689 -87.91 -7.39 20.17
CA THR A 689 -89.18 -6.91 20.72
C THR A 689 -90.26 -7.93 20.43
N LEU A 690 -90.93 -8.39 21.49
CA LEU A 690 -92.04 -9.34 21.40
C LEU A 690 -93.02 -9.08 22.55
N ALA A 691 -94.30 -9.40 22.36
CA ALA A 691 -95.26 -9.34 23.45
C ALA A 691 -95.01 -10.51 24.43
N GLU A 692 -95.04 -10.26 25.74
CA GLU A 692 -94.81 -11.30 26.76
C GLU A 692 -95.88 -12.40 26.73
N GLY A 693 -97.09 -12.09 26.24
CA GLY A 693 -98.23 -12.99 26.16
C GLY A 693 -99.09 -12.99 27.43
N ASN A 694 -100.21 -13.72 27.41
CA ASN A 694 -101.18 -13.74 28.52
C ASN A 694 -101.17 -15.05 29.34
N SER A 695 -100.34 -16.04 28.96
CA SER A 695 -100.18 -17.33 29.66
C SER A 695 -98.93 -18.08 29.18
N GLY A 696 -98.22 -18.77 30.08
CA GLY A 696 -96.99 -19.51 29.76
C GLY A 696 -95.77 -18.60 29.60
N ASN A 697 -94.65 -19.15 29.11
CA ASN A 697 -93.42 -18.38 28.85
C ASN A 697 -93.27 -18.11 27.36
N THR A 698 -92.95 -16.86 27.01
CA THR A 698 -92.57 -16.45 25.66
C THR A 698 -91.05 -16.30 25.57
N ALA A 699 -90.41 -17.01 24.65
CA ALA A 699 -88.95 -16.97 24.50
C ALA A 699 -88.52 -15.77 23.64
N PHE A 700 -87.66 -14.92 24.21
CA PHE A 700 -86.91 -13.92 23.44
C PHE A 700 -85.62 -14.57 22.96
N VAL A 701 -85.44 -14.65 21.64
CA VAL A 701 -84.25 -15.25 21.02
C VAL A 701 -83.38 -14.13 20.48
N PHE A 702 -82.23 -13.92 21.12
CA PHE A 702 -81.20 -13.00 20.66
C PHE A 702 -80.20 -13.76 19.78
N THR A 703 -79.93 -13.22 18.60
CA THR A 703 -78.94 -13.69 17.65
C THR A 703 -77.66 -12.88 17.81
N VAL A 704 -76.55 -13.57 18.08
CA VAL A 704 -75.21 -12.99 18.07
C VAL A 704 -74.54 -13.34 16.75
N SER A 705 -74.15 -12.33 15.98
CA SER A 705 -73.52 -12.45 14.66
C SER A 705 -72.04 -12.09 14.73
N LEU A 706 -71.19 -12.90 14.10
CA LEU A 706 -69.78 -12.61 13.82
C LEU A 706 -69.66 -12.05 12.41
N THR A 707 -68.87 -11.00 12.22
CA THR A 707 -68.41 -10.50 10.91
C THR A 707 -66.91 -10.73 10.80
N GLY A 708 -66.46 -11.32 9.70
CA GLY A 708 -65.04 -11.66 9.49
C GLY A 708 -64.66 -12.97 10.18
N SER A 709 -63.81 -13.75 9.54
CA SER A 709 -63.29 -15.01 10.10
C SER A 709 -62.20 -14.71 11.13
N VAL A 710 -62.01 -15.60 12.11
CA VAL A 710 -60.98 -15.49 13.16
C VAL A 710 -60.28 -16.84 13.30
N GLN A 711 -58.95 -16.85 13.14
CA GLN A 711 -58.14 -18.06 13.22
C GLN A 711 -58.30 -18.73 14.60
N GLY A 712 -58.58 -20.03 14.61
CA GLY A 712 -58.74 -20.81 15.85
C GLY A 712 -60.06 -20.62 16.61
N GLY A 713 -60.92 -19.66 16.21
CA GLY A 713 -62.19 -19.37 16.87
C GLY A 713 -62.06 -18.76 18.27
N PHE A 714 -63.19 -18.47 18.92
CA PHE A 714 -63.22 -17.81 20.23
C PHE A 714 -64.53 -18.04 20.99
N SER A 715 -64.54 -17.69 22.27
CA SER A 715 -65.71 -17.85 23.16
C SER A 715 -66.15 -16.50 23.75
N VAL A 716 -67.46 -16.29 23.84
CA VAL A 716 -68.08 -15.07 24.37
C VAL A 716 -69.04 -15.41 25.52
N PRO A 717 -68.75 -15.02 26.77
CA PRO A 717 -69.69 -15.18 27.87
C PRO A 717 -70.86 -14.18 27.75
N PHE A 718 -72.07 -14.60 28.13
CA PHE A 718 -73.26 -13.74 28.20
C PHE A 718 -74.04 -13.93 29.50
N SER A 719 -74.78 -12.90 29.89
CA SER A 719 -75.73 -12.96 31.01
C SER A 719 -76.85 -11.94 30.85
N THR A 720 -78.03 -12.24 31.40
CA THR A 720 -79.18 -11.31 31.44
C THR A 720 -79.10 -10.39 32.66
N SER A 721 -79.51 -9.13 32.52
CA SER A 721 -79.59 -8.15 33.61
C SER A 721 -80.92 -7.38 33.58
N ASN A 722 -81.33 -6.85 34.74
CA ASN A 722 -82.60 -6.13 34.87
C ASN A 722 -82.57 -4.82 34.06
N GLY A 723 -83.67 -4.53 33.38
CA GLY A 723 -83.98 -3.23 32.80
C GLY A 723 -85.24 -2.65 33.46
N SER A 724 -86.20 -2.19 32.64
CA SER A 724 -87.57 -1.96 33.12
C SER A 724 -88.29 -3.26 33.47
N ALA A 725 -87.97 -4.35 32.77
CA ALA A 725 -88.32 -5.71 33.15
C ALA A 725 -87.36 -6.20 34.25
N THR A 726 -87.90 -6.77 35.31
CA THR A 726 -87.17 -7.21 36.51
C THR A 726 -87.31 -8.71 36.74
N GLN A 727 -86.20 -9.35 37.12
CA GLN A 727 -86.19 -10.73 37.55
C GLN A 727 -86.68 -10.86 39.01
N PRO A 728 -87.47 -11.89 39.37
CA PRO A 728 -87.98 -12.97 38.52
C PRO A 728 -89.39 -12.72 37.98
N SER A 729 -89.96 -11.52 38.20
CA SER A 729 -91.34 -11.23 37.83
C SER A 729 -91.57 -11.27 36.33
N ASP A 730 -90.67 -10.66 35.56
CA ASP A 730 -90.87 -10.40 34.12
C ASP A 730 -90.06 -11.37 33.25
N TYR A 731 -88.91 -11.85 33.74
CA TYR A 731 -88.09 -12.83 33.03
C TYR A 731 -87.30 -13.73 33.99
N ALA A 732 -86.85 -14.88 33.50
CA ALA A 732 -85.92 -15.77 34.22
C ALA A 732 -84.47 -15.47 33.82
N SER A 733 -83.53 -15.41 34.78
CA SER A 733 -82.12 -15.19 34.47
C SER A 733 -81.57 -16.27 33.55
N ASN A 734 -80.74 -15.85 32.59
CA ASN A 734 -79.97 -16.74 31.75
C ASN A 734 -78.51 -16.26 31.68
N SER A 735 -77.57 -17.18 31.66
CA SER A 735 -76.15 -16.91 31.50
C SER A 735 -75.44 -18.14 30.93
N GLY A 736 -74.40 -17.92 30.14
CA GLY A 736 -73.62 -19.00 29.54
C GLY A 736 -72.48 -18.48 28.68
N THR A 737 -71.97 -19.34 27.81
CA THR A 737 -70.90 -18.99 26.87
C THR A 737 -71.30 -19.43 25.47
N LEU A 738 -71.18 -18.52 24.52
CA LEU A 738 -71.27 -18.82 23.10
C LEU A 738 -69.87 -19.19 22.58
N ASN A 739 -69.79 -20.27 21.79
CA ASN A 739 -68.54 -20.70 21.18
C ASN A 739 -68.64 -20.49 19.67
N PHE A 740 -67.74 -19.67 19.13
CA PHE A 740 -67.58 -19.44 17.71
C PHE A 740 -66.43 -20.30 17.19
N THR A 741 -66.68 -21.06 16.13
CA THR A 741 -65.65 -21.83 15.43
C THR A 741 -64.72 -20.92 14.60
N GLY A 742 -64.95 -19.61 14.58
CA GLY A 742 -64.13 -18.62 13.86
C GLY A 742 -64.52 -18.43 12.39
N SER A 743 -65.60 -19.06 11.92
CA SER A 743 -66.09 -18.95 10.53
C SER A 743 -67.28 -17.98 10.48
N ALA A 744 -67.19 -16.91 9.69
CA ALA A 744 -68.27 -15.94 9.48
C ALA A 744 -69.24 -16.32 8.36
#